data_AF-A0A560JXS6-F1
#
_entry.id   AF-A0A560JXS6-F1
#
_cell.length_a   1.000
_cell.length_b   1.000
_cell.length_c   1.000
_cell.angle_alpha   90.00
_cell.angle_beta   90.00
_cell.angle_gamma   90.00
#
_symmetry.space_group_name_H-M   'P 1'
#
loop_
_entity.id
_entity.type
_entity.pdbx_description
1 polymer ?
#
loop_
_entity_poly.entity_id
_entity_poly.type
_entity_poly.pdbx_seq_one_letter_code
_entity_poly.pdbx_strand_id
1 'polypeptide(L)'
;MHDPASKPSVPSIQVSPNNPCPFLRGLVGEGFVDGGTVPLNTLSQTIANASGETGLKKTWARIQVRGVALIANGFGHILKSMWSGAQLDALRNGPLDKHGAGSRILEVDGKVNEAEIARLQSFGRSYTDPDTGSSEPGLNAAEIKTFMRDNLKRAGSAARWYYPLLMKFEWPILLKIMGKEDRAKERYLSVADVRTLLNERRFPDRINQRIVSQPLLSSCALRFRWALGIVTAVLAAGLVAVVAIAEFPNQVRAMLPQKGTLAQLLPPPLPTVPETTAAYWLEQNWSLKDRHWFHHASQGTATFPVPYEWFMALEQPRLRLFSQPGMMKDSAYLERYGFIPSPKSINTDATTLRQFGYANVYETTQAGDWSTRWTPAENVDGLPVGFARMTGVVDPATGRREEDKIGLTCAACHTGQIHYQGIDVRFDGGPAMTDLKKLELATGLSIAYTLYVPFRFDRFADRVLGREASKADRAALKQKLSAIGSFLIDWQKTYDDTIKHKETWDGRQQQDTEEGFGRLDALNRIGNQVFSQDLALSGVKGFEKNLHAQDAPVSFPAIWTVPWFKFAQYDASIEQPLIRNAGEALGVTALLNLSDAYPEDRLWGSSVHIRTLGWIEDMLRGPDPFKAAEPKFGGLLSPKWPSQILGDAWRINKDKVENGRKIYAEMCSGCHLPAVDTPAFWSSGHWEPSGDSKVLNAVTIPLKEIKTDPEQSLVLGNRIVDVPGFLKVNTADLQKWWQCDVSTASTSPTEIVYALGLMTVVDLVARKWMDDEKAPEAERAKLWNLARKNCLNPTPAPRYRARPLNGIWATAPYLHNGSVPSLYWLLKPQNERPQKFCMGRRDYDPVTVGFAVTADEPCKTGETQFSMTGPDGKPVQGNSVLGHSFERKEGEPKRDGVIGRMFRDDNERYDLIEYLKTL
;
A
#
# COMPACT_ATOMS: atom_id res chain seq x y z
N MET A 1 -29.02 21.57 -63.61
CA MET A 1 -27.85 21.04 -64.31
C MET A 1 -26.64 21.78 -63.80
N HIS A 2 -25.85 21.13 -62.93
CA HIS A 2 -24.53 21.62 -62.53
C HIS A 2 -23.56 20.55 -62.98
N ASP A 3 -22.59 20.93 -63.82
CA ASP A 3 -21.51 20.04 -64.22
C ASP A 3 -20.86 19.44 -62.97
N PRO A 4 -20.57 18.12 -62.92
CA PRO A 4 -19.68 17.58 -61.91
C PRO A 4 -18.36 18.32 -62.08
N ALA A 5 -17.87 18.96 -61.01
CA ALA A 5 -16.56 19.60 -61.05
C ALA A 5 -15.55 18.60 -61.64
N SER A 6 -14.82 19.01 -62.66
CA SER A 6 -13.79 18.17 -63.27
C SER A 6 -12.60 18.09 -62.31
N LYS A 7 -11.99 16.90 -62.22
CA LYS A 7 -10.70 16.67 -61.53
C LYS A 7 -9.70 17.79 -61.91
N PRO A 8 -8.92 18.34 -60.96
CA PRO A 8 -7.89 19.33 -61.29
C PRO A 8 -6.97 18.75 -62.38
N SER A 9 -6.79 19.46 -63.50
CA SER A 9 -5.91 19.03 -64.60
C SER A 9 -4.42 19.27 -64.29
N VAL A 10 -3.98 18.87 -63.09
CA VAL A 10 -2.62 19.09 -62.59
C VAL A 10 -1.79 17.83 -62.86
N PRO A 11 -0.53 17.94 -63.31
CA PRO A 11 0.38 16.79 -63.38
C PRO A 11 0.50 16.11 -62.01
N SER A 12 0.68 14.78 -61.98
CA SER A 12 0.86 14.01 -60.73
C SER A 12 1.87 14.70 -59.80
N ILE A 13 1.42 15.13 -58.61
CA ILE A 13 2.30 15.77 -57.62
C ILE A 13 3.28 14.72 -57.08
N GLN A 14 4.55 15.08 -56.95
CA GLN A 14 5.55 14.19 -56.36
C GLN A 14 5.21 13.92 -54.89
N VAL A 15 4.99 12.65 -54.55
CA VAL A 15 4.63 12.23 -53.19
C VAL A 15 5.88 11.92 -52.37
N SER A 16 5.99 12.55 -51.19
CA SER A 16 7.12 12.37 -50.28
C SER A 16 7.29 10.89 -49.83
N PRO A 17 8.53 10.36 -49.79
CA PRO A 17 8.85 9.07 -49.17
C PRO A 17 8.46 8.99 -47.69
N ASN A 18 8.42 10.14 -47.01
CA ASN A 18 8.10 10.26 -45.58
C ASN A 18 6.60 10.30 -45.29
N ASN A 19 5.74 10.10 -46.30
CA ASN A 19 4.31 9.85 -46.11
C ASN A 19 4.05 8.33 -46.08
N PRO A 20 3.78 7.73 -44.89
CA PRO A 20 3.59 6.29 -44.76
C PRO A 20 2.17 5.83 -45.08
N CYS A 21 1.23 6.73 -45.40
CA CYS A 21 -0.19 6.41 -45.56
C CYS A 21 -0.60 6.29 -47.04
N PRO A 22 -0.92 5.09 -47.56
CA PRO A 22 -1.27 4.89 -48.97
C PRO A 22 -2.43 5.78 -49.46
N PHE A 23 -3.44 5.99 -48.61
CA PHE A 23 -4.58 6.83 -48.95
C PHE A 23 -4.19 8.31 -49.10
N LEU A 24 -3.35 8.84 -48.21
CA LEU A 24 -2.85 10.22 -48.32
C LEU A 24 -1.93 10.40 -49.53
N ARG A 25 -1.11 9.38 -49.83
CA ARG A 25 -0.28 9.35 -51.04
C ARG A 25 -1.13 9.41 -52.31
N GLY A 26 -2.28 8.74 -52.33
CA GLY A 26 -3.26 8.85 -53.42
C GLY A 26 -3.86 10.24 -53.57
N LEU A 27 -4.21 10.90 -52.45
CA LEU A 27 -4.76 12.26 -52.49
C LEU A 27 -3.76 13.30 -53.01
N VAL A 28 -2.49 13.17 -52.62
CA VAL A 28 -1.41 14.02 -53.12
C VAL A 28 -1.12 13.70 -54.58
N GLY A 29 -0.95 12.42 -54.93
CA GLY A 29 -0.63 11.98 -56.29
C GLY A 29 -1.65 12.43 -57.32
N GLU A 30 -2.94 12.44 -56.97
CA GLU A 30 -4.04 12.90 -57.82
C GLU A 30 -4.34 14.40 -57.73
N GLY A 31 -3.57 15.16 -56.94
CA GLY A 31 -3.71 16.61 -56.83
C GLY A 31 -4.92 17.10 -56.02
N PHE A 32 -5.54 16.24 -55.20
CA PHE A 32 -6.65 16.65 -54.34
C PHE A 32 -6.21 17.45 -53.10
N VAL A 33 -4.94 17.31 -52.69
CA VAL A 33 -4.28 18.10 -51.63
C VAL A 33 -2.80 18.28 -51.98
N ASP A 34 -2.17 19.31 -51.40
CA ASP A 34 -0.72 19.54 -51.55
C ASP A 34 0.10 18.44 -50.82
N GLY A 35 1.32 18.19 -51.29
CA GLY A 35 2.24 17.19 -50.73
C GLY A 35 2.98 17.65 -49.47
N GLY A 36 3.03 18.96 -49.21
CA GLY A 36 3.65 19.57 -48.03
C GLY A 36 2.68 19.76 -46.87
N THR A 37 2.38 21.01 -46.53
CA THR A 37 1.46 21.35 -45.42
C THR A 37 0.04 21.55 -45.92
N VAL A 38 -0.92 20.79 -45.38
CA VAL A 38 -2.33 20.84 -45.76
C VAL A 38 -3.20 21.31 -44.59
N PRO A 39 -4.01 22.37 -44.74
CA PRO A 39 -4.93 22.80 -43.69
C PRO A 39 -5.85 21.67 -43.23
N LEU A 40 -6.02 21.51 -41.92
CA LEU A 40 -6.80 20.39 -41.34
C LEU A 40 -8.25 20.36 -41.85
N ASN A 41 -8.85 21.52 -42.14
CA ASN A 41 -10.18 21.60 -42.71
C ASN A 41 -10.22 21.01 -44.13
N THR A 42 -9.27 21.39 -44.98
CA THR A 42 -9.16 20.88 -46.36
C THR A 42 -8.92 19.38 -46.33
N LEU A 43 -7.93 18.92 -45.56
CA LEU A 43 -7.60 17.49 -45.48
C LEU A 43 -8.75 16.63 -44.96
N SER A 44 -9.38 17.04 -43.85
CA SER A 44 -10.50 16.29 -43.26
C SER A 44 -11.75 16.30 -44.12
N GLN A 45 -12.02 17.39 -44.84
CA GLN A 45 -13.15 17.50 -45.75
C GLN A 45 -12.96 16.63 -46.99
N THR A 46 -11.76 16.65 -47.60
CA THR A 46 -11.44 15.83 -48.78
C THR A 46 -11.53 14.34 -48.48
N ILE A 47 -10.97 13.89 -47.35
CA ILE A 47 -11.06 12.48 -46.93
C ILE A 47 -12.51 12.09 -46.58
N ALA A 48 -13.26 12.98 -45.91
CA ALA A 48 -14.68 12.73 -45.63
C ALA A 48 -15.52 12.64 -46.91
N ASN A 49 -15.23 13.45 -47.94
CA ASN A 49 -15.89 13.35 -49.24
C ASN A 49 -15.61 11.98 -49.90
N ALA A 50 -14.36 11.50 -49.86
CA ALA A 50 -13.97 10.21 -50.44
C ALA A 50 -14.77 9.02 -49.88
N SER A 51 -15.22 9.12 -48.62
CA SER A 51 -16.03 8.08 -47.97
C SER A 51 -17.41 7.85 -48.59
N GLY A 52 -17.95 8.82 -49.34
CA GLY A 52 -19.30 8.77 -49.90
C GLY A 52 -20.43 8.94 -48.88
N GLU A 53 -20.12 9.13 -47.59
CA GLU A 53 -21.11 9.36 -46.54
C GLU A 53 -21.77 10.75 -46.70
N THR A 54 -23.05 10.85 -46.33
CA THR A 54 -23.83 12.11 -46.37
C THR A 54 -24.34 12.49 -44.97
N GLY A 55 -24.80 13.74 -44.80
CA GLY A 55 -25.43 14.22 -43.56
C GLY A 55 -24.56 14.11 -42.29
N LEU A 56 -25.14 13.58 -41.21
CA LEU A 56 -24.47 13.45 -39.90
C LEU A 56 -23.27 12.50 -39.95
N LYS A 57 -23.34 11.40 -40.73
CA LYS A 57 -22.25 10.43 -40.86
C LYS A 57 -21.02 11.05 -41.51
N LYS A 58 -21.21 11.89 -42.53
CA LYS A 58 -20.13 12.69 -43.14
C LYS A 58 -19.49 13.66 -42.15
N THR A 59 -20.32 14.32 -41.36
CA THR A 59 -19.85 15.28 -40.34
C THR A 59 -19.01 14.58 -39.28
N TRP A 60 -19.43 13.39 -38.83
CA TRP A 60 -18.66 12.54 -37.92
C TRP A 60 -17.35 12.06 -38.52
N ALA A 61 -17.36 11.56 -39.77
CA ALA A 61 -16.15 11.15 -40.48
C ALA A 61 -15.13 12.30 -40.56
N ARG A 62 -15.59 13.52 -40.85
CA ARG A 62 -14.74 14.72 -40.88
C ARG A 62 -14.11 15.03 -39.52
N ILE A 63 -14.88 14.95 -38.43
CA ILE A 63 -14.36 15.18 -37.06
C ILE A 63 -13.29 14.15 -36.71
N GLN A 64 -13.55 12.87 -36.98
CA GLN A 64 -12.61 11.79 -36.72
C GLN A 64 -11.30 11.98 -37.49
N VAL A 65 -11.39 12.24 -38.80
CA VAL A 65 -10.20 12.47 -39.65
C VAL A 65 -9.43 13.70 -39.17
N ARG A 66 -10.12 14.77 -38.77
CA ARG A 66 -9.48 15.97 -38.23
C ARG A 66 -8.70 15.66 -36.94
N GLY A 67 -9.27 14.88 -36.03
CA GLY A 67 -8.60 14.46 -34.79
C GLY A 67 -7.35 13.63 -35.05
N VAL A 68 -7.42 12.70 -36.02
CA VAL A 68 -6.26 11.89 -36.44
C VAL A 68 -5.18 12.76 -37.10
N ALA A 69 -5.57 13.65 -38.01
CA ALA A 69 -4.65 14.56 -38.70
C ALA A 69 -3.96 15.56 -37.75
N LEU A 70 -4.64 15.95 -36.67
CA LEU A 70 -4.11 16.85 -35.65
C LEU A 70 -2.90 16.27 -34.90
N ILE A 71 -2.91 14.96 -34.66
CA ILE A 71 -1.85 14.25 -33.92
C ILE A 71 -0.88 13.53 -34.84
N ALA A 72 -1.11 13.52 -36.16
CA ALA A 72 -0.36 12.72 -37.12
C ALA A 72 1.14 13.06 -37.17
N ASN A 73 1.50 14.32 -36.90
CA ASN A 73 2.89 14.77 -36.80
C ASN A 73 3.47 14.73 -35.36
N GLY A 74 2.72 14.26 -34.35
CA GLY A 74 3.15 14.15 -32.95
C GLY A 74 2.56 15.21 -32.01
N PHE A 75 2.50 14.91 -30.70
CA PHE A 75 1.86 15.77 -29.68
C PHE A 75 2.53 17.14 -29.53
N GLY A 76 3.86 17.23 -29.72
CA GLY A 76 4.59 18.49 -29.70
C GLY A 76 4.29 19.43 -30.89
N HIS A 77 3.61 18.93 -31.92
CA HIS A 77 3.26 19.69 -33.12
C HIS A 77 1.78 20.07 -33.19
N ILE A 78 0.96 19.75 -32.17
CA ILE A 78 -0.49 20.00 -32.16
C ILE A 78 -0.83 21.47 -32.44
N LEU A 79 -0.16 22.42 -31.78
CA LEU A 79 -0.36 23.85 -32.04
C LEU A 79 -0.01 24.19 -33.50
N LYS A 80 1.16 23.77 -33.99
CA LYS A 80 1.55 23.98 -35.39
C LYS A 80 0.54 23.37 -36.36
N SER A 81 0.03 22.17 -36.08
CA SER A 81 -0.96 21.49 -36.90
C SER A 81 -2.34 22.17 -36.87
N MET A 82 -2.73 22.78 -35.74
CA MET A 82 -3.94 23.58 -35.65
C MET A 82 -3.88 24.86 -36.49
N TRP A 83 -2.75 25.56 -36.44
CA TRP A 83 -2.59 26.88 -37.07
C TRP A 83 -2.16 26.80 -38.54
N SER A 84 -1.24 25.89 -38.86
CA SER A 84 -0.63 25.77 -40.19
C SER A 84 -1.17 24.59 -41.00
N GLY A 85 -1.65 23.52 -40.35
CA GLY A 85 -2.12 22.29 -41.02
C GLY A 85 -1.23 21.06 -40.78
N ALA A 86 -1.65 19.91 -41.28
CA ALA A 86 -0.87 18.67 -41.19
C ALA A 86 0.27 18.67 -42.22
N GLN A 87 1.48 18.30 -41.80
CA GLN A 87 2.66 18.21 -42.66
C GLN A 87 2.75 16.79 -43.24
N LEU A 88 2.27 16.59 -44.47
CA LEU A 88 2.14 15.26 -45.07
C LEU A 88 3.48 14.66 -45.52
N ASP A 89 4.48 15.50 -45.73
CA ASP A 89 5.86 15.16 -46.05
C ASP A 89 6.74 14.87 -44.82
N ALA A 90 6.19 15.00 -43.61
CA ALA A 90 6.88 14.79 -42.34
C ALA A 90 6.10 13.89 -41.37
N LEU A 91 5.45 12.85 -41.89
CA LEU A 91 4.66 11.90 -41.09
C LEU A 91 5.48 10.71 -40.57
N ARG A 92 6.65 10.44 -41.18
CA ARG A 92 7.58 9.39 -40.73
C ARG A 92 8.06 9.68 -39.32
N ASN A 93 8.18 8.65 -38.49
CA ASN A 93 8.48 8.74 -37.05
C ASN A 93 7.40 9.42 -36.19
N GLY A 94 6.24 9.75 -36.77
CA GLY A 94 5.07 10.22 -36.03
C GLY A 94 4.40 9.10 -35.23
N PRO A 95 3.46 9.43 -34.31
CA PRO A 95 2.81 8.46 -33.42
C PRO A 95 1.92 7.44 -34.16
N LEU A 96 1.64 7.66 -35.45
CA LEU A 96 0.84 6.80 -36.31
C LEU A 96 1.70 5.99 -37.30
N ASP A 97 3.02 6.20 -37.34
CA ASP A 97 3.92 5.47 -38.22
C ASP A 97 4.23 4.08 -37.67
N LYS A 98 4.15 3.07 -38.53
CA LYS A 98 4.42 1.66 -38.19
C LYS A 98 5.77 1.18 -38.68
N HIS A 99 6.60 2.06 -39.26
CA HIS A 99 7.91 1.71 -39.81
C HIS A 99 7.87 0.47 -40.72
N GLY A 100 6.84 0.37 -41.58
CA GLY A 100 6.66 -0.76 -42.48
C GLY A 100 6.09 -2.03 -41.84
N ALA A 101 6.03 -2.15 -40.50
CA ALA A 101 5.50 -3.33 -39.79
C ALA A 101 3.97 -3.52 -39.91
N GLY A 102 3.30 -2.61 -40.65
CA GLY A 102 1.90 -2.67 -41.05
C GLY A 102 1.59 -3.82 -42.02
N SER A 103 1.30 -3.48 -43.27
CA SER A 103 1.12 -4.46 -44.34
C SER A 103 2.43 -4.94 -44.96
N ARG A 104 3.54 -4.22 -44.72
CA ARG A 104 4.83 -4.34 -45.44
C ARG A 104 4.78 -4.06 -46.94
N ILE A 105 3.60 -3.76 -47.50
CA ILE A 105 3.46 -3.42 -48.91
C ILE A 105 4.14 -2.07 -49.22
N LEU A 106 4.11 -1.11 -48.28
CA LEU A 106 4.84 0.14 -48.39
C LEU A 106 5.99 0.14 -47.38
N GLU A 107 7.22 0.23 -47.88
CA GLU A 107 8.44 0.14 -47.08
C GLU A 107 8.81 1.47 -46.39
N VAL A 108 9.83 1.42 -45.52
CA VAL A 108 10.31 2.59 -44.74
C VAL A 108 10.99 3.65 -45.61
N ASP A 109 11.38 3.31 -46.83
CA ASP A 109 11.83 4.27 -47.84
C ASP A 109 10.70 4.72 -48.79
N GLY A 110 9.46 4.25 -48.56
CA GLY A 110 8.30 4.61 -49.35
C GLY A 110 8.19 3.88 -50.70
N LYS A 111 8.99 2.83 -50.95
CA LYS A 111 8.84 1.93 -52.10
C LYS A 111 7.74 0.90 -51.86
N VAL A 112 7.13 0.44 -52.95
CA VAL A 112 6.09 -0.60 -52.91
C VAL A 112 6.73 -1.97 -53.15
N ASN A 113 6.39 -2.94 -52.31
CA ASN A 113 6.83 -4.32 -52.42
C ASN A 113 5.72 -5.17 -53.07
N GLU A 114 5.89 -5.46 -54.36
CA GLU A 114 4.92 -6.25 -55.15
C GLU A 114 4.71 -7.68 -54.62
N ALA A 115 5.73 -8.28 -54.00
CA ALA A 115 5.58 -9.61 -53.41
C ALA A 115 4.59 -9.60 -52.24
N GLU A 116 4.51 -8.49 -51.50
CA GLU A 116 3.51 -8.33 -50.43
C GLU A 116 2.09 -8.04 -50.95
N ILE A 117 1.94 -7.50 -52.18
CA ILE A 117 0.64 -7.41 -52.86
C ILE A 117 0.18 -8.80 -53.33
N ALA A 118 1.09 -9.60 -53.89
CA ALA A 118 0.80 -10.99 -54.25
C ALA A 118 0.44 -11.82 -53.00
N ARG A 119 1.13 -11.58 -51.88
CA ARG A 119 0.77 -12.19 -50.59
C ARG A 119 -0.58 -11.69 -50.08
N LEU A 120 -0.91 -10.41 -50.18
CA LEU A 120 -2.26 -9.93 -49.83
C LEU A 120 -3.33 -10.72 -50.60
N GLN A 121 -3.15 -10.91 -51.92
CA GLN A 121 -4.04 -11.69 -52.76
C GLN A 121 -4.23 -13.13 -52.27
N SER A 122 -3.20 -13.77 -51.70
CA SER A 122 -3.30 -15.15 -51.21
C SER A 122 -4.23 -15.33 -49.99
N PHE A 123 -4.59 -14.25 -49.30
CA PHE A 123 -5.58 -14.27 -48.21
C PHE A 123 -7.01 -14.03 -48.68
N GLY A 124 -7.19 -13.67 -49.96
CA GLY A 124 -8.47 -13.36 -50.56
C GLY A 124 -9.04 -14.48 -51.41
N ARG A 125 -10.15 -14.16 -52.08
CA ARG A 125 -10.83 -15.02 -53.04
C ARG A 125 -11.34 -14.21 -54.23
N SER A 126 -11.93 -14.88 -55.21
CA SER A 126 -12.53 -14.22 -56.36
C SER A 126 -13.91 -13.65 -56.02
N TYR A 127 -14.17 -12.42 -56.45
CA TYR A 127 -15.42 -11.69 -56.32
C TYR A 127 -15.89 -11.22 -57.70
N THR A 128 -17.20 -11.00 -57.87
CA THR A 128 -17.74 -10.44 -59.12
C THR A 128 -17.75 -8.92 -59.04
N ASP A 129 -17.03 -8.27 -59.96
CA ASP A 129 -17.03 -6.82 -60.10
C ASP A 129 -18.44 -6.33 -60.48
N PRO A 130 -19.06 -5.41 -59.70
CA PRO A 130 -20.40 -4.93 -59.97
C PRO A 130 -20.51 -4.03 -61.21
N ASP A 131 -19.42 -3.38 -61.61
CA ASP A 131 -19.40 -2.43 -62.73
C ASP A 131 -19.15 -3.15 -64.07
N THR A 132 -18.36 -4.24 -64.06
CA THR A 132 -17.97 -4.98 -65.28
C THR A 132 -18.56 -6.39 -65.39
N GLY A 133 -19.05 -6.95 -64.29
CA GLY A 133 -19.54 -8.34 -64.21
C GLY A 133 -18.43 -9.42 -64.26
N SER A 134 -17.16 -9.02 -64.28
CA SER A 134 -16.00 -9.91 -64.36
C SER A 134 -15.57 -10.43 -62.99
N SER A 135 -14.91 -11.60 -62.95
CA SER A 135 -14.36 -12.16 -61.71
C SER A 135 -12.97 -11.58 -61.43
N GLU A 136 -12.75 -11.01 -60.24
CA GLU A 136 -11.48 -10.42 -59.82
C GLU A 136 -11.06 -10.86 -58.40
N PRO A 137 -9.76 -10.90 -58.07
CA PRO A 137 -9.32 -11.20 -56.70
C PRO A 137 -9.57 -10.02 -55.75
N GLY A 138 -10.05 -10.32 -54.54
CA GLY A 138 -10.32 -9.34 -53.50
C GLY A 138 -10.34 -9.92 -52.10
N LEU A 139 -10.48 -9.06 -51.09
CA LEU A 139 -10.57 -9.46 -49.68
C LEU A 139 -11.77 -8.78 -49.00
N ASN A 140 -12.60 -9.55 -48.30
CA ASN A 140 -13.64 -9.03 -47.39
C ASN A 140 -13.04 -8.67 -46.01
N ALA A 141 -13.90 -8.23 -45.09
CA ALA A 141 -13.49 -7.82 -43.74
C ALA A 141 -12.83 -8.95 -42.92
N ALA A 142 -13.29 -10.19 -43.07
CA ALA A 142 -12.76 -11.34 -42.33
C ALA A 142 -11.38 -11.76 -42.86
N GLU A 143 -11.20 -11.76 -44.17
CA GLU A 143 -9.95 -12.05 -44.87
C GLU A 143 -8.88 -10.99 -44.55
N ILE A 144 -9.26 -9.71 -44.57
CA ILE A 144 -8.42 -8.60 -44.13
C ILE A 144 -7.97 -8.78 -42.67
N LYS A 145 -8.89 -9.17 -41.77
CA LYS A 145 -8.56 -9.42 -40.35
C LYS A 145 -7.55 -10.56 -40.20
N THR A 146 -7.65 -11.60 -41.02
CA THR A 146 -6.69 -12.72 -41.05
C THR A 146 -5.32 -12.26 -41.53
N PHE A 147 -5.27 -11.55 -42.66
CA PHE A 147 -4.04 -10.95 -43.19
C PHE A 147 -3.31 -10.06 -42.17
N MET A 148 -4.05 -9.21 -41.46
CA MET A 148 -3.48 -8.32 -40.45
C MET A 148 -2.95 -9.06 -39.22
N ARG A 149 -3.67 -10.10 -38.76
CA ARG A 149 -3.22 -10.95 -37.65
C ARG A 149 -1.90 -11.63 -37.99
N ASP A 150 -1.78 -12.16 -39.21
CA ASP A 150 -0.56 -12.80 -39.69
C ASP A 150 0.61 -11.82 -39.77
N ASN A 151 0.36 -10.58 -40.26
CA ASN A 151 1.39 -9.54 -40.28
C ASN A 151 1.87 -9.11 -38.89
N LEU A 152 0.97 -9.00 -37.90
CA LEU A 152 1.36 -8.71 -36.51
C LEU A 152 2.22 -9.83 -35.92
N LYS A 153 1.85 -11.08 -36.17
CA LYS A 153 2.64 -12.24 -35.74
C LYS A 153 4.05 -12.20 -36.36
N ARG A 154 4.13 -11.87 -37.66
CA ARG A 154 5.40 -11.73 -38.40
C ARG A 154 6.24 -10.52 -37.94
N ALA A 155 5.64 -9.51 -37.33
CA ALA A 155 6.34 -8.34 -36.81
C ALA A 155 7.05 -8.60 -35.47
N GLY A 156 6.64 -9.61 -34.69
CA GLY A 156 7.33 -10.03 -33.47
C GLY A 156 7.65 -8.87 -32.51
N SER A 157 8.89 -8.79 -32.03
CA SER A 157 9.36 -7.73 -31.13
C SER A 157 9.41 -6.32 -31.75
N ALA A 158 9.34 -6.21 -33.08
CA ALA A 158 9.22 -4.92 -33.76
C ALA A 158 7.80 -4.34 -33.68
N ALA A 159 6.79 -5.14 -33.29
CA ALA A 159 5.44 -4.64 -33.06
C ALA A 159 5.35 -3.87 -31.74
N ARG A 160 5.08 -2.57 -31.81
CA ARG A 160 4.79 -1.76 -30.62
C ARG A 160 3.40 -2.11 -30.08
N TRP A 161 3.19 -1.90 -28.79
CA TRP A 161 1.95 -2.25 -28.08
C TRP A 161 0.68 -1.65 -28.72
N TYR A 162 0.80 -0.52 -29.41
CA TYR A 162 -0.33 0.17 -30.06
C TYR A 162 -0.54 -0.21 -31.54
N TYR A 163 0.34 -1.00 -32.18
CA TYR A 163 0.17 -1.42 -33.58
C TYR A 163 -1.12 -2.22 -33.84
N PRO A 164 -1.52 -3.18 -32.98
CA PRO A 164 -2.80 -3.87 -33.13
C PRO A 164 -4.00 -2.92 -33.08
N LEU A 165 -3.91 -1.84 -32.30
CA LEU A 165 -4.95 -0.82 -32.22
C LEU A 165 -5.04 -0.02 -33.53
N LEU A 166 -3.92 0.50 -34.03
CA LEU A 166 -3.88 1.25 -35.29
C LEU A 166 -4.34 0.42 -36.50
N MET A 167 -3.96 -0.86 -36.53
CA MET A 167 -4.36 -1.79 -37.59
C MET A 167 -5.88 -1.99 -37.64
N LYS A 168 -6.58 -2.06 -36.49
CA LYS A 168 -8.05 -2.19 -36.44
C LYS A 168 -8.81 -1.05 -37.15
N PHE A 169 -8.14 0.06 -37.48
CA PHE A 169 -8.74 1.18 -38.16
C PHE A 169 -8.36 1.27 -39.64
N GLU A 170 -7.08 1.14 -40.02
CA GLU A 170 -6.62 1.42 -41.39
C GLU A 170 -7.25 0.58 -42.50
N TRP A 171 -7.14 -0.75 -42.43
CA TRP A 171 -7.65 -1.65 -43.48
C TRP A 171 -9.18 -1.73 -43.53
N PRO A 172 -9.89 -1.81 -42.39
CA PRO A 172 -11.35 -1.72 -42.40
C PRO A 172 -11.88 -0.39 -42.94
N ILE A 173 -11.20 0.73 -42.67
CA ILE A 173 -11.56 2.03 -43.25
C ILE A 173 -11.30 2.01 -44.76
N LEU A 174 -10.19 1.45 -45.22
CA LEU A 174 -9.89 1.33 -46.64
C LEU A 174 -10.94 0.46 -47.37
N LEU A 175 -11.34 -0.68 -46.79
CA LEU A 175 -12.45 -1.50 -47.27
C LEU A 175 -13.78 -0.71 -47.29
N LYS A 176 -14.04 0.09 -46.26
CA LYS A 176 -15.26 0.91 -46.21
C LYS A 176 -15.30 1.95 -47.33
N ILE A 177 -14.18 2.61 -47.59
CA ILE A 177 -14.09 3.70 -48.58
C ILE A 177 -14.00 3.14 -50.00
N MET A 178 -13.05 2.25 -50.24
CA MET A 178 -12.72 1.71 -51.56
C MET A 178 -13.34 0.35 -51.85
N GLY A 179 -14.01 -0.31 -50.91
CA GLY A 179 -14.63 -1.60 -51.20
C GLY A 179 -15.74 -1.51 -52.24
N LYS A 180 -15.82 -2.54 -53.08
CA LYS A 180 -16.92 -2.83 -54.01
C LYS A 180 -17.93 -3.75 -53.32
N GLU A 181 -19.18 -3.74 -53.76
CA GLU A 181 -20.20 -4.69 -53.29
C GLU A 181 -20.46 -5.72 -54.40
N ASP A 182 -20.21 -6.99 -54.12
CA ASP A 182 -20.53 -8.10 -55.03
C ASP A 182 -22.05 -8.32 -55.08
N ARG A 183 -22.55 -9.12 -56.03
CA ARG A 183 -23.96 -9.54 -56.21
C ARG A 183 -24.59 -10.10 -54.93
N ALA A 184 -23.80 -10.71 -54.06
CA ALA A 184 -24.25 -11.19 -52.75
C ALA A 184 -24.38 -10.09 -51.68
N LYS A 185 -24.21 -8.81 -52.06
CA LYS A 185 -24.14 -7.63 -51.18
C LYS A 185 -23.01 -7.69 -50.15
N GLU A 186 -22.01 -8.55 -50.39
CA GLU A 186 -20.80 -8.60 -49.57
C GLU A 186 -19.80 -7.56 -50.08
N ARG A 187 -19.25 -6.77 -49.15
CA ARG A 187 -18.25 -5.75 -49.47
C ARG A 187 -16.85 -6.34 -49.44
N TYR A 188 -16.11 -6.17 -50.53
CA TYR A 188 -14.73 -6.64 -50.68
C TYR A 188 -13.82 -5.52 -51.22
N LEU A 189 -12.54 -5.61 -50.91
CA LEU A 189 -11.50 -4.70 -51.40
C LEU A 189 -10.74 -5.40 -52.54
N SER A 190 -10.86 -4.90 -53.77
CA SER A 190 -10.16 -5.44 -54.93
C SER A 190 -8.65 -5.32 -54.78
N VAL A 191 -7.92 -6.39 -55.07
CA VAL A 191 -6.45 -6.38 -55.09
C VAL A 191 -5.93 -5.41 -56.16
N ALA A 192 -6.63 -5.29 -57.29
CA ALA A 192 -6.27 -4.35 -58.35
C ALA A 192 -6.39 -2.90 -57.87
N ASP A 193 -7.48 -2.53 -57.18
CA ASP A 193 -7.64 -1.19 -56.61
C ASP A 193 -6.55 -0.86 -55.56
N VAL A 194 -6.16 -1.84 -54.74
CA VAL A 194 -5.07 -1.69 -53.77
C VAL A 194 -3.73 -1.49 -54.47
N ARG A 195 -3.46 -2.27 -55.53
CA ARG A 195 -2.25 -2.13 -56.35
C ARG A 195 -2.19 -0.76 -57.02
N THR A 196 -3.28 -0.29 -57.63
CA THR A 196 -3.36 1.05 -58.25
C THR A 196 -3.14 2.16 -57.23
N LEU A 197 -3.73 2.07 -56.03
CA LEU A 197 -3.51 3.05 -54.98
C LEU A 197 -2.05 3.13 -54.53
N LEU A 198 -1.38 1.98 -54.41
CA LEU A 198 -0.01 1.92 -53.87
C LEU A 198 1.04 2.28 -54.92
N ASN A 199 0.96 1.70 -56.12
CA ASN A 199 1.94 1.91 -57.19
C ASN A 199 1.74 3.22 -57.92
N GLU A 200 0.52 3.42 -58.42
CA GLU A 200 0.20 4.56 -59.28
C GLU A 200 -0.18 5.78 -58.45
N ARG A 201 -0.49 5.60 -57.16
CA ARG A 201 -0.95 6.66 -56.25
C ARG A 201 -2.20 7.33 -56.80
N ARG A 202 -3.07 6.50 -57.38
CA ARG A 202 -4.34 6.90 -57.99
C ARG A 202 -5.51 6.25 -57.30
N PHE A 203 -6.64 6.94 -57.32
CA PHE A 203 -7.89 6.37 -56.85
C PHE A 203 -8.73 5.85 -58.02
N PRO A 204 -9.51 4.78 -57.82
CA PRO A 204 -10.52 4.37 -58.80
C PRO A 204 -11.53 5.48 -59.05
N ASP A 205 -12.08 5.57 -60.27
CA ASP A 205 -12.94 6.69 -60.70
C ASP A 205 -14.16 6.93 -59.80
N ARG A 206 -14.74 5.85 -59.25
CA ARG A 206 -15.85 5.93 -58.28
C ARG A 206 -15.50 6.75 -57.02
N ILE A 207 -14.23 6.76 -56.62
CA ILE A 207 -13.75 7.52 -55.46
C ILE A 207 -13.44 8.95 -55.86
N ASN A 208 -12.86 9.17 -57.05
CA ASN A 208 -12.66 10.50 -57.62
C ASN A 208 -13.98 11.27 -57.71
N GLN A 209 -15.05 10.64 -58.21
CA GLN A 209 -16.37 11.24 -58.30
C GLN A 209 -16.97 11.60 -56.93
N ARG A 210 -16.74 10.78 -55.89
CA ARG A 210 -17.18 11.09 -54.51
C ARG A 210 -16.46 12.29 -53.92
N ILE A 211 -15.17 12.43 -54.21
CA ILE A 211 -14.36 13.55 -53.71
C ILE A 211 -14.85 14.88 -54.30
N VAL A 212 -15.21 14.89 -55.58
CA VAL A 212 -15.49 16.11 -56.35
C VAL A 212 -16.97 16.53 -56.37
N SER A 213 -17.91 15.62 -56.04
CA SER A 213 -19.36 15.85 -56.15
C SER A 213 -20.01 16.75 -55.09
N GLN A 214 -19.27 17.39 -54.15
CA GLN A 214 -19.89 18.16 -53.05
C GLN A 214 -19.14 19.47 -52.71
N PRO A 215 -19.81 20.65 -52.76
CA PRO A 215 -19.17 21.95 -52.51
C PRO A 215 -18.89 22.21 -51.02
N LEU A 216 -17.87 23.05 -50.77
CA LEU A 216 -17.41 23.48 -49.43
C LEU A 216 -18.40 24.49 -48.79
N LEU A 217 -18.82 24.23 -47.55
CA LEU A 217 -19.73 25.12 -46.79
C LEU A 217 -19.03 26.41 -46.29
N SER A 218 -19.77 27.52 -46.21
CA SER A 218 -19.25 28.85 -45.87
C SER A 218 -18.86 29.06 -44.40
N SER A 219 -18.00 30.05 -44.18
CA SER A 219 -17.23 30.36 -42.96
C SER A 219 -18.07 30.65 -41.70
N CYS A 220 -19.33 31.09 -41.84
CA CYS A 220 -20.16 31.50 -40.71
C CYS A 220 -20.78 30.30 -39.96
N ALA A 221 -21.17 29.24 -40.69
CA ALA A 221 -21.65 27.99 -40.10
C ALA A 221 -20.52 27.17 -39.42
N LEU A 222 -19.26 27.46 -39.75
CA LEU A 222 -18.08 26.80 -39.19
C LEU A 222 -17.83 27.22 -37.73
N ARG A 223 -18.03 28.50 -37.37
CA ARG A 223 -17.69 29.02 -36.04
C ARG A 223 -18.61 28.46 -34.93
N PHE A 224 -19.91 28.33 -35.21
CA PHE A 224 -20.87 27.78 -34.25
C PHE A 224 -20.70 26.26 -34.04
N ARG A 225 -20.39 25.51 -35.11
CA ARG A 225 -20.12 24.06 -35.05
C ARG A 225 -18.74 23.72 -34.45
N TRP A 226 -17.76 24.61 -34.55
CA TRP A 226 -16.47 24.47 -33.90
C TRP A 226 -16.55 24.58 -32.39
N ALA A 227 -17.30 25.55 -31.87
CA ALA A 227 -17.54 25.67 -30.42
C ALA A 227 -18.21 24.40 -29.87
N LEU A 228 -19.26 23.91 -30.55
CA LEU A 228 -19.94 22.68 -30.14
C LEU A 228 -19.06 21.42 -30.27
N GLY A 229 -18.20 21.34 -31.30
CA GLY A 229 -17.25 20.25 -31.50
C GLY A 229 -16.12 20.22 -30.47
N ILE A 230 -15.59 21.39 -30.08
CA ILE A 230 -14.63 21.51 -28.97
C ILE A 230 -15.28 21.11 -27.65
N VAL A 231 -16.50 21.62 -27.37
CA VAL A 231 -17.25 21.22 -26.17
C VAL A 231 -17.46 19.71 -26.15
N THR A 232 -17.88 19.09 -27.26
CA THR A 232 -18.09 17.64 -27.33
C THR A 232 -16.77 16.86 -27.16
N ALA A 233 -15.66 17.32 -27.74
CA ALA A 233 -14.35 16.68 -27.58
C ALA A 233 -13.81 16.80 -26.16
N VAL A 234 -13.99 17.97 -25.52
CA VAL A 234 -13.65 18.20 -24.10
C VAL A 234 -14.51 17.31 -23.20
N LEU A 235 -15.82 17.21 -23.47
CA LEU A 235 -16.71 16.32 -22.74
C LEU A 235 -16.33 14.84 -22.93
N ALA A 236 -15.95 14.43 -24.14
CA ALA A 236 -15.51 13.07 -24.42
C ALA A 236 -14.16 12.75 -23.75
N ALA A 237 -13.19 13.68 -23.79
CA ALA A 237 -11.92 13.54 -23.10
C ALA A 237 -12.12 13.52 -21.57
N GLY A 238 -13.00 14.37 -21.05
CA GLY A 238 -13.44 14.34 -19.65
C GLY A 238 -14.07 13.01 -19.27
N LEU A 239 -14.95 12.46 -20.12
CA LEU A 239 -15.56 11.15 -19.88
C LEU A 239 -14.51 10.02 -19.90
N VAL A 240 -13.56 10.03 -20.83
CA VAL A 240 -12.45 9.05 -20.86
C VAL A 240 -11.58 9.17 -19.61
N ALA A 241 -11.27 10.39 -19.17
CA ALA A 241 -10.53 10.61 -17.93
C ALA A 241 -11.31 10.09 -16.72
N VAL A 242 -12.62 10.33 -16.65
CA VAL A 242 -13.50 9.79 -15.58
C VAL A 242 -13.53 8.26 -15.61
N VAL A 243 -13.66 7.63 -16.78
CA VAL A 243 -13.60 6.17 -16.93
C VAL A 243 -12.24 5.63 -16.49
N ALA A 244 -11.14 6.30 -16.88
CA ALA A 244 -9.79 5.90 -16.48
C ALA A 244 -9.58 6.01 -14.97
N ILE A 245 -10.02 7.11 -14.35
CA ILE A 245 -9.94 7.32 -12.89
C ILE A 245 -10.78 6.28 -12.15
N ALA A 246 -11.97 5.95 -12.66
CA ALA A 246 -12.86 5.00 -12.02
C ALA A 246 -12.40 3.55 -12.15
N GLU A 247 -12.12 3.09 -13.36
CA GLU A 247 -11.84 1.68 -13.60
C GLU A 247 -10.34 1.34 -13.51
N PHE A 248 -9.45 2.33 -13.63
CA PHE A 248 -7.98 2.16 -13.63
C PHE A 248 -7.25 3.18 -12.72
N PRO A 249 -7.65 3.34 -11.45
CA PRO A 249 -7.12 4.40 -10.57
C PRO A 249 -5.61 4.27 -10.33
N ASN A 250 -5.08 3.04 -10.27
CA ASN A 250 -3.65 2.81 -10.05
C ASN A 250 -2.82 3.29 -11.25
N GLN A 251 -3.28 3.01 -12.46
CA GLN A 251 -2.62 3.42 -13.70
C GLN A 251 -2.64 4.95 -13.83
N VAL A 252 -3.77 5.59 -13.50
CA VAL A 252 -3.86 7.05 -13.50
C VAL A 252 -2.94 7.65 -12.43
N ARG A 253 -2.97 7.12 -11.21
CA ARG A 253 -2.13 7.59 -10.10
C ARG A 253 -0.65 7.52 -10.43
N ALA A 254 -0.19 6.46 -11.10
CA ALA A 254 1.21 6.31 -11.51
C ALA A 254 1.66 7.36 -12.54
N MET A 255 0.73 7.95 -13.31
CA MET A 255 1.02 9.02 -14.28
C MET A 255 0.99 10.43 -13.65
N LEU A 256 0.48 10.57 -12.42
CA LEU A 256 0.37 11.84 -11.73
C LEU A 256 1.62 12.11 -10.85
N PRO A 257 1.99 13.39 -10.63
CA PRO A 257 2.96 13.74 -9.61
C PRO A 257 2.48 13.23 -8.24
N GLN A 258 3.27 12.37 -7.57
CA GLN A 258 2.83 11.70 -6.33
C GLN A 258 2.54 12.67 -5.18
N LYS A 259 3.22 13.84 -5.16
CA LYS A 259 2.96 14.93 -4.20
C LYS A 259 1.85 15.89 -4.65
N GLY A 260 1.23 15.65 -5.80
CA GLY A 260 0.15 16.49 -6.33
C GLY A 260 -1.21 16.14 -5.74
N THR A 261 -2.07 17.15 -5.56
CA THR A 261 -3.41 17.00 -4.97
C THR A 261 -4.27 15.95 -5.67
N LEU A 262 -4.16 15.82 -7.00
CA LEU A 262 -4.91 14.81 -7.76
C LEU A 262 -4.49 13.37 -7.40
N ALA A 263 -3.21 13.11 -7.13
CA ALA A 263 -2.74 11.78 -6.73
C ALA A 263 -3.18 11.43 -5.31
N GLN A 264 -3.23 12.42 -4.42
CA GLN A 264 -3.70 12.27 -3.03
C GLN A 264 -5.20 11.99 -2.94
N LEU A 265 -6.01 12.45 -3.91
CA LEU A 265 -7.44 12.15 -3.99
C LEU A 265 -7.76 10.75 -4.54
N LEU A 266 -6.76 10.03 -5.04
CA LEU A 266 -6.91 8.64 -5.50
C LEU A 266 -6.55 7.66 -4.37
N PRO A 267 -7.23 6.51 -4.27
CA PRO A 267 -6.90 5.51 -3.26
C PRO A 267 -5.44 5.05 -3.38
N PRO A 268 -4.76 4.73 -2.26
CA PRO A 268 -3.44 4.12 -2.32
C PRO A 268 -3.52 2.79 -3.08
N PRO A 269 -2.50 2.47 -3.91
CA PRO A 269 -2.44 1.15 -4.53
C PRO A 269 -2.29 0.11 -3.43
N LEU A 270 -2.98 -1.02 -3.60
CA LEU A 270 -2.96 -2.12 -2.64
C LEU A 270 -2.50 -3.40 -3.35
N PRO A 271 -1.70 -4.25 -2.69
CA PRO A 271 -1.25 -5.51 -3.28
C PRO A 271 -2.44 -6.42 -3.58
N THR A 272 -2.23 -7.34 -4.53
CA THR A 272 -3.14 -8.47 -4.73
C THR A 272 -2.93 -9.47 -3.61
N VAL A 273 -4.02 -10.00 -3.05
CA VAL A 273 -3.95 -11.08 -2.05
C VAL A 273 -3.57 -12.38 -2.76
N PRO A 274 -2.47 -13.06 -2.39
CA PRO A 274 -2.13 -14.38 -2.91
C PRO A 274 -3.24 -15.40 -2.61
N GLU A 275 -3.44 -16.36 -3.51
CA GLU A 275 -4.39 -17.44 -3.29
C GLU A 275 -3.94 -18.30 -2.10
N THR A 276 -4.86 -18.56 -1.17
CA THR A 276 -4.59 -19.36 0.04
C THR A 276 -5.36 -20.67 -0.07
N THR A 277 -4.65 -21.78 -0.19
CA THR A 277 -5.24 -23.13 -0.27
C THR A 277 -5.46 -23.74 1.11
N ALA A 278 -4.67 -23.34 2.10
CA ALA A 278 -4.82 -23.74 3.50
C ALA A 278 -4.24 -22.68 4.45
N ALA A 279 -4.78 -22.61 5.66
CA ALA A 279 -4.28 -21.78 6.75
C ALA A 279 -4.09 -22.61 8.02
N TYR A 280 -3.03 -22.31 8.77
CA TYR A 280 -2.68 -22.97 10.03
C TYR A 280 -2.26 -21.96 11.07
N TRP A 281 -2.83 -22.07 12.27
CA TRP A 281 -2.30 -21.40 13.45
C TRP A 281 -1.32 -22.31 14.18
N LEU A 282 -0.16 -21.78 14.56
CA LEU A 282 0.86 -22.53 15.30
C LEU A 282 0.49 -22.69 16.78
N GLU A 283 0.94 -23.80 17.38
CA GLU A 283 0.77 -24.10 18.80
C GLU A 283 1.68 -23.19 19.63
N GLN A 284 1.08 -22.36 20.50
CA GLN A 284 1.81 -21.36 21.31
C GLN A 284 1.29 -21.29 22.76
N ASN A 285 0.74 -22.40 23.26
CA ASN A 285 0.21 -22.53 24.63
C ASN A 285 -1.01 -21.64 24.94
N TRP A 286 -1.79 -21.30 23.91
CA TRP A 286 -3.09 -20.66 24.01
C TRP A 286 -4.17 -21.56 23.42
N SER A 287 -5.33 -21.63 24.08
CA SER A 287 -6.49 -22.29 23.50
C SER A 287 -7.07 -21.45 22.35
N LEU A 288 -7.93 -22.07 21.55
CA LEU A 288 -8.72 -21.37 20.54
C LEU A 288 -9.48 -20.15 21.07
N LYS A 289 -10.01 -20.24 22.30
CA LYS A 289 -10.76 -19.18 22.96
C LYS A 289 -9.87 -18.01 23.34
N ASP A 290 -8.71 -18.30 23.92
CA ASP A 290 -7.75 -17.28 24.36
C ASP A 290 -7.25 -16.48 23.16
N ARG A 291 -6.91 -17.18 22.07
CA ARG A 291 -6.51 -16.56 20.80
C ARG A 291 -7.59 -15.66 20.22
N HIS A 292 -8.81 -16.18 20.06
CA HIS A 292 -9.92 -15.40 19.52
C HIS A 292 -10.23 -14.17 20.39
N TRP A 293 -10.13 -14.32 21.72
CA TRP A 293 -10.29 -13.22 22.64
C TRP A 293 -9.20 -12.16 22.45
N PHE A 294 -7.92 -12.55 22.44
CA PHE A 294 -6.79 -11.63 22.20
C PHE A 294 -6.96 -10.83 20.89
N HIS A 295 -7.44 -11.49 19.84
CA HIS A 295 -7.63 -10.88 18.53
C HIS A 295 -8.66 -9.73 18.51
N HIS A 296 -9.67 -9.79 19.38
CA HIS A 296 -10.86 -8.93 19.32
C HIS A 296 -11.23 -8.23 20.64
N ALA A 297 -10.44 -8.41 21.71
CA ALA A 297 -10.67 -7.73 22.98
C ALA A 297 -10.36 -6.23 22.86
N SER A 298 -11.39 -5.39 23.04
CA SER A 298 -11.22 -3.93 23.03
C SER A 298 -10.35 -3.46 24.18
N GLN A 299 -9.34 -2.67 23.85
CA GLN A 299 -8.42 -2.01 24.79
C GLN A 299 -8.87 -0.60 25.14
N GLY A 300 -10.08 -0.21 24.73
CA GLY A 300 -10.58 1.14 24.90
C GLY A 300 -10.33 2.05 23.71
N THR A 301 -9.99 1.50 22.55
CA THR A 301 -9.50 2.25 21.38
C THR A 301 -10.64 2.59 20.42
N ALA A 302 -10.57 3.79 19.86
CA ALA A 302 -11.46 4.40 18.88
C ALA A 302 -10.62 4.92 17.69
N THR A 303 -9.75 4.06 17.16
CA THR A 303 -8.74 4.38 16.12
C THR A 303 -9.34 5.02 14.87
N PHE A 304 -10.58 4.66 14.51
CA PHE A 304 -11.24 5.26 13.36
C PHE A 304 -12.13 6.41 13.81
N PRO A 305 -12.13 7.56 13.09
CA PRO A 305 -12.77 8.80 13.54
C PRO A 305 -14.29 8.79 13.41
N VAL A 306 -14.90 7.62 13.14
CA VAL A 306 -16.34 7.44 12.96
C VAL A 306 -16.85 6.34 13.90
N PRO A 307 -18.13 6.38 14.31
CA PRO A 307 -18.75 5.28 15.04
C PRO A 307 -18.64 3.93 14.32
N TYR A 308 -18.73 2.84 15.08
CA TYR A 308 -18.67 1.46 14.60
C TYR A 308 -19.63 1.25 13.42
N GLU A 309 -20.92 1.55 13.61
CA GLU A 309 -21.97 1.37 12.59
C GLU A 309 -21.67 2.14 11.29
N TRP A 310 -21.01 3.30 11.40
CA TRP A 310 -20.66 4.10 10.24
C TRP A 310 -19.50 3.48 9.49
N PHE A 311 -18.45 3.00 10.19
CA PHE A 311 -17.36 2.27 9.55
C PHE A 311 -17.90 1.05 8.78
N MET A 312 -18.87 0.34 9.36
CA MET A 312 -19.52 -0.81 8.71
C MET A 312 -20.33 -0.43 7.46
N ALA A 313 -20.80 0.81 7.39
CA ALA A 313 -21.56 1.38 6.27
C ALA A 313 -20.71 2.09 5.21
N LEU A 314 -19.40 2.30 5.47
CA LEU A 314 -18.50 2.99 4.55
C LEU A 314 -18.15 2.11 3.33
N GLU A 315 -18.26 2.69 2.14
CA GLU A 315 -17.83 2.06 0.89
C GLU A 315 -16.32 2.25 0.66
N GLN A 316 -15.68 1.32 -0.04
CA GLN A 316 -14.28 1.47 -0.43
C GLN A 316 -14.08 2.78 -1.24
N PRO A 317 -12.92 3.45 -1.11
CA PRO A 317 -12.58 4.70 -1.80
C PRO A 317 -12.22 4.47 -3.28
N ARG A 318 -13.06 3.74 -4.02
CA ARG A 318 -12.90 3.47 -5.47
C ARG A 318 -14.11 3.94 -6.21
N LEU A 319 -13.96 4.70 -7.28
CA LEU A 319 -15.07 5.00 -8.16
C LEU A 319 -15.37 3.77 -9.05
N ARG A 320 -16.64 3.54 -9.35
CA ARG A 320 -17.10 2.48 -10.26
C ARG A 320 -18.24 3.07 -11.08
N LEU A 321 -18.20 2.91 -12.40
CA LEU A 321 -19.22 3.50 -13.27
C LEU A 321 -20.43 2.60 -13.47
N PHE A 322 -20.21 1.28 -13.41
CA PHE A 322 -21.23 0.28 -13.73
C PHE A 322 -21.59 -0.64 -12.55
N SER A 323 -21.01 -0.39 -11.36
CA SER A 323 -21.27 -1.18 -10.14
C SER A 323 -21.08 -0.32 -8.90
N GLN A 324 -21.51 -0.83 -7.73
CA GLN A 324 -21.16 -0.23 -6.45
C GLN A 324 -19.78 -0.73 -6.00
N PRO A 325 -18.97 0.10 -5.34
CA PRO A 325 -17.75 -0.37 -4.68
C PRO A 325 -18.10 -1.37 -3.57
N GLY A 326 -17.15 -2.24 -3.22
CA GLY A 326 -17.26 -3.05 -2.00
C GLY A 326 -17.24 -2.18 -0.74
N MET A 327 -17.36 -2.80 0.42
CA MET A 327 -17.38 -2.11 1.72
C MET A 327 -15.98 -2.05 2.34
N MET A 328 -15.74 -1.06 3.20
CA MET A 328 -14.48 -0.95 3.95
C MET A 328 -14.25 -2.17 4.85
N LYS A 329 -15.32 -2.71 5.45
CA LYS A 329 -15.29 -3.89 6.33
C LYS A 329 -15.01 -5.23 5.64
N ASP A 330 -15.01 -5.27 4.32
CA ASP A 330 -14.84 -6.54 3.58
C ASP A 330 -13.46 -7.15 3.93
N SER A 331 -13.43 -8.38 4.46
CA SER A 331 -12.17 -9.05 4.86
C SER A 331 -11.16 -9.05 3.71
N ALA A 332 -11.58 -9.45 2.51
CA ALA A 332 -10.71 -9.48 1.33
C ALA A 332 -10.13 -8.09 0.94
N TYR A 333 -10.76 -6.99 1.37
CA TYR A 333 -10.22 -5.66 1.20
C TYR A 333 -9.18 -5.34 2.29
N LEU A 334 -9.52 -5.61 3.55
CA LEU A 334 -8.64 -5.37 4.70
C LEU A 334 -7.40 -6.27 4.68
N GLU A 335 -7.49 -7.49 4.15
CA GLU A 335 -6.36 -8.41 3.92
C GLU A 335 -5.28 -7.81 3.03
N ARG A 336 -5.64 -6.89 2.12
CA ARG A 336 -4.66 -6.21 1.26
C ARG A 336 -3.82 -5.19 2.01
N TYR A 337 -4.23 -4.83 3.21
CA TYR A 337 -3.44 -4.03 4.15
C TYR A 337 -2.64 -4.93 5.10
N GLY A 338 -2.64 -6.26 4.91
CA GLY A 338 -1.87 -7.20 5.71
C GLY A 338 -2.59 -7.78 6.93
N PHE A 339 -3.88 -7.48 7.10
CA PHE A 339 -4.68 -8.07 8.18
C PHE A 339 -5.00 -9.54 7.92
N ILE A 340 -5.17 -10.29 9.00
CA ILE A 340 -5.43 -11.74 8.96
C ILE A 340 -6.94 -12.00 9.10
N PRO A 341 -7.57 -12.76 8.19
CA PRO A 341 -8.99 -13.12 8.29
C PRO A 341 -9.32 -13.83 9.60
N SER A 342 -10.46 -13.47 10.21
CA SER A 342 -10.96 -14.06 11.45
C SER A 342 -12.43 -14.47 11.31
N PRO A 343 -12.88 -15.59 11.92
CA PRO A 343 -14.28 -15.98 11.90
C PRO A 343 -15.13 -15.04 12.77
N LYS A 344 -16.44 -15.00 12.50
CA LYS A 344 -17.39 -14.27 13.35
C LYS A 344 -17.50 -14.82 14.77
N SER A 345 -17.36 -16.14 14.88
CA SER A 345 -17.45 -16.88 16.13
C SER A 345 -16.66 -18.18 15.98
N ILE A 346 -16.03 -18.60 17.08
CA ILE A 346 -15.39 -19.91 17.19
C ILE A 346 -16.40 -21.04 17.48
N ASN A 347 -17.64 -20.71 17.84
CA ASN A 347 -18.71 -21.67 18.08
C ASN A 347 -19.43 -22.01 16.75
N THR A 348 -18.69 -22.54 15.78
CA THR A 348 -19.19 -22.95 14.45
C THR A 348 -18.54 -24.27 14.03
N ASP A 349 -18.99 -24.84 12.92
CA ASP A 349 -18.43 -26.09 12.39
C ASP A 349 -16.93 -25.98 12.03
N ALA A 350 -16.24 -27.12 12.10
CA ALA A 350 -14.82 -27.18 11.82
C ALA A 350 -14.46 -26.76 10.38
N THR A 351 -15.32 -26.98 9.39
CA THR A 351 -15.02 -26.60 7.99
C THR A 351 -14.92 -25.09 7.86
N THR A 352 -15.85 -24.35 8.47
CA THR A 352 -15.79 -22.89 8.54
C THR A 352 -14.51 -22.43 9.24
N LEU A 353 -14.17 -23.01 10.39
CA LEU A 353 -12.97 -22.64 11.14
C LEU A 353 -11.66 -22.94 10.40
N ARG A 354 -11.59 -24.01 9.59
CA ARG A 354 -10.40 -24.36 8.80
C ARG A 354 -10.03 -23.30 7.77
N GLN A 355 -11.01 -22.59 7.21
CA GLN A 355 -10.76 -21.49 6.27
C GLN A 355 -9.94 -20.36 6.92
N PHE A 356 -10.10 -20.17 8.23
CA PHE A 356 -9.36 -19.20 9.03
C PHE A 356 -8.17 -19.82 9.79
N GLY A 357 -7.90 -21.11 9.58
CA GLY A 357 -6.88 -21.88 10.29
C GLY A 357 -7.23 -22.28 11.73
N TYR A 358 -8.40 -21.89 12.24
CA TYR A 358 -8.83 -22.10 13.64
C TYR A 358 -9.18 -23.57 13.97
N ALA A 359 -9.45 -24.42 12.98
CA ALA A 359 -9.70 -25.86 13.19
C ALA A 359 -8.61 -26.77 12.60
N ASN A 360 -7.52 -26.19 12.11
CA ASN A 360 -6.31 -26.90 11.71
C ASN A 360 -5.20 -26.73 12.76
N VAL A 361 -5.57 -26.42 14.01
CA VAL A 361 -4.58 -26.25 15.06
C VAL A 361 -3.91 -27.61 15.25
N TYR A 362 -2.60 -27.63 15.03
CA TYR A 362 -1.72 -28.60 15.66
C TYR A 362 -1.79 -28.35 17.17
N GLU A 363 -2.95 -28.52 17.82
CA GLU A 363 -3.06 -28.53 19.27
C GLU A 363 -2.78 -29.97 19.68
N THR A 364 -1.49 -30.31 19.71
CA THR A 364 -1.05 -31.63 20.19
C THR A 364 -1.09 -31.69 21.71
N THR A 365 -1.21 -30.54 22.37
CA THR A 365 -1.37 -30.39 23.81
C THR A 365 -2.61 -29.57 24.14
N GLN A 366 -3.31 -29.96 25.21
CA GLN A 366 -4.45 -29.21 25.73
C GLN A 366 -3.91 -27.99 26.50
N ALA A 367 -3.98 -26.81 25.88
CA ALA A 367 -3.63 -25.56 26.56
C ALA A 367 -4.60 -25.28 27.71
N GLY A 368 -4.13 -24.61 28.76
CA GLY A 368 -5.01 -24.11 29.82
C GLY A 368 -5.97 -23.06 29.27
N ASP A 369 -7.26 -23.15 29.61
CA ASP A 369 -8.28 -22.19 29.20
C ASP A 369 -8.22 -20.96 30.12
N TRP A 370 -7.62 -19.86 29.64
CA TRP A 370 -7.57 -18.61 30.40
C TRP A 370 -8.91 -17.85 30.37
N SER A 371 -9.77 -18.19 29.39
CA SER A 371 -11.01 -17.48 29.10
C SER A 371 -12.09 -17.54 30.19
N THR A 372 -11.93 -18.39 31.22
CA THR A 372 -12.84 -18.40 32.37
C THR A 372 -12.75 -17.13 33.22
N ARG A 373 -11.78 -16.24 32.96
CA ARG A 373 -11.50 -15.04 33.77
C ARG A 373 -12.09 -13.75 33.19
N TRP A 374 -12.66 -13.76 31.98
CA TRP A 374 -13.08 -12.56 31.27
C TRP A 374 -14.30 -12.77 30.37
N THR A 375 -14.93 -11.67 29.97
CA THR A 375 -16.04 -11.68 29.01
C THR A 375 -15.52 -12.08 27.62
N PRO A 376 -16.21 -12.99 26.89
CA PRO A 376 -15.86 -13.30 25.51
C PRO A 376 -15.79 -12.04 24.64
N ALA A 377 -14.79 -11.98 23.75
CA ALA A 377 -14.70 -10.91 22.77
C ALA A 377 -15.62 -11.23 21.59
N GLU A 378 -16.47 -10.28 21.23
CA GLU A 378 -17.38 -10.40 20.10
C GLU A 378 -16.71 -10.03 18.78
N ASN A 379 -16.91 -10.84 17.75
CA ASN A 379 -16.57 -10.50 16.36
C ASN A 379 -17.81 -10.64 15.45
N VAL A 380 -18.95 -10.08 15.89
CA VAL A 380 -20.28 -10.27 15.26
C VAL A 380 -20.29 -10.05 13.74
N ASP A 381 -19.47 -9.14 13.24
CA ASP A 381 -19.38 -8.80 11.83
C ASP A 381 -18.25 -9.48 11.06
N GLY A 382 -17.38 -10.24 11.74
CA GLY A 382 -16.30 -11.00 11.11
C GLY A 382 -15.18 -10.11 10.61
N LEU A 383 -14.82 -9.09 11.39
CA LEU A 383 -13.66 -8.25 11.10
C LEU A 383 -12.37 -9.06 11.26
N PRO A 384 -11.30 -8.73 10.52
CA PRO A 384 -10.00 -9.37 10.66
C PRO A 384 -9.42 -9.28 12.07
N VAL A 385 -8.45 -10.16 12.35
CA VAL A 385 -7.63 -10.11 13.57
C VAL A 385 -7.08 -8.69 13.75
N GLY A 386 -7.19 -8.14 14.96
CA GLY A 386 -6.70 -6.80 15.25
C GLY A 386 -7.77 -5.72 15.31
N PHE A 387 -9.03 -6.02 15.04
CA PHE A 387 -10.15 -5.09 15.16
C PHE A 387 -11.06 -5.45 16.34
N ALA A 388 -11.53 -4.43 17.06
CA ALA A 388 -12.52 -4.60 18.12
C ALA A 388 -13.63 -3.55 18.05
N ARG A 389 -14.86 -3.98 18.38
CA ARG A 389 -15.98 -3.09 18.72
C ARG A 389 -15.81 -2.67 20.18
N MET A 390 -15.86 -1.36 20.43
CA MET A 390 -15.95 -0.81 21.79
C MET A 390 -17.41 -0.47 22.07
N THR A 391 -18.07 -1.27 22.90
CA THR A 391 -19.48 -1.09 23.27
C THR A 391 -19.64 -0.29 24.55
N GLY A 392 -20.77 0.41 24.69
CA GLY A 392 -21.10 1.09 25.97
C GLY A 392 -20.18 2.27 26.28
N VAL A 393 -19.72 2.95 25.24
CA VAL A 393 -18.75 4.04 25.31
C VAL A 393 -19.33 5.21 26.10
N VAL A 394 -18.51 5.77 26.99
CA VAL A 394 -18.80 7.01 27.70
C VAL A 394 -17.75 8.02 27.30
N ASP A 395 -18.18 9.19 26.83
CA ASP A 395 -17.28 10.30 26.52
C ASP A 395 -16.60 10.77 27.82
N PRO A 396 -15.25 10.72 27.92
CA PRO A 396 -14.57 11.03 29.17
C PRO A 396 -14.66 12.49 29.61
N ALA A 397 -14.96 13.41 28.69
CA ALA A 397 -15.08 14.84 28.98
C ALA A 397 -16.51 15.19 29.45
N THR A 398 -17.53 14.66 28.76
CA THR A 398 -18.94 15.00 29.00
C THR A 398 -19.67 14.02 29.92
N GLY A 399 -19.15 12.80 30.10
CA GLY A 399 -19.79 11.72 30.86
C GLY A 399 -21.04 11.15 30.17
N ARG A 400 -21.29 11.51 28.92
CA ARG A 400 -22.46 11.05 28.16
C ARG A 400 -22.17 9.73 27.47
N ARG A 401 -23.20 8.90 27.35
CA ARG A 401 -23.12 7.69 26.55
C ARG A 401 -23.03 8.04 25.08
N GLU A 402 -22.09 7.42 24.39
CA GLU A 402 -21.78 7.61 22.98
C GLU A 402 -22.19 6.38 22.16
N GLU A 403 -22.23 6.54 20.84
CA GLU A 403 -22.30 5.42 19.91
C GLU A 403 -21.06 4.53 20.06
N ASP A 404 -21.23 3.23 19.83
CA ASP A 404 -20.13 2.28 19.83
C ASP A 404 -19.03 2.72 18.88
N LYS A 405 -17.77 2.52 19.26
CA LYS A 405 -16.59 2.88 18.47
C LYS A 405 -15.91 1.63 17.93
N ILE A 406 -14.99 1.84 16.99
CA ILE A 406 -14.16 0.80 16.42
C ILE A 406 -12.70 1.20 16.58
N GLY A 407 -11.87 0.26 17.01
CA GLY A 407 -10.45 0.48 17.23
C GLY A 407 -9.61 -0.73 16.89
N LEU A 408 -8.32 -0.46 16.72
CA LEU A 408 -7.30 -1.50 16.59
C LEU A 408 -6.92 -2.04 17.98
N THR A 409 -6.65 -3.34 18.05
CA THR A 409 -6.14 -4.05 19.21
C THR A 409 -4.64 -4.33 19.05
N CYS A 410 -3.93 -4.67 20.14
CA CYS A 410 -2.56 -5.22 20.10
C CYS A 410 -2.35 -6.25 18.97
N ALA A 411 -3.36 -7.09 18.69
CA ALA A 411 -3.27 -8.14 17.68
C ALA A 411 -3.11 -7.61 16.24
N ALA A 412 -3.46 -6.35 15.96
CA ALA A 412 -3.24 -5.72 14.65
C ALA A 412 -1.74 -5.59 14.32
N CYS A 413 -0.90 -5.39 15.34
CA CYS A 413 0.54 -5.20 15.20
C CYS A 413 1.33 -6.47 15.61
N HIS A 414 0.79 -7.23 16.56
CA HIS A 414 1.47 -8.34 17.22
C HIS A 414 0.86 -9.71 16.89
N THR A 415 0.32 -9.90 15.68
CA THR A 415 -0.07 -11.22 15.18
C THR A 415 0.46 -11.39 13.77
N GLY A 416 1.33 -12.39 13.60
CA GLY A 416 2.07 -12.59 12.35
C GLY A 416 1.44 -13.64 11.45
N GLN A 417 1.68 -13.48 10.15
CA GLN A 417 1.39 -14.46 9.13
C GLN A 417 2.51 -14.48 8.11
N ILE A 418 2.95 -15.68 7.73
CA ILE A 418 3.79 -15.92 6.56
C ILE A 418 3.02 -16.70 5.51
N HIS A 419 3.41 -16.54 4.26
CA HIS A 419 2.86 -17.27 3.13
C HIS A 419 3.95 -18.17 2.53
N TYR A 420 3.63 -19.43 2.23
CA TYR A 420 4.54 -20.35 1.55
C TYR A 420 3.76 -21.28 0.63
N GLN A 421 3.95 -21.14 -0.68
CA GLN A 421 3.37 -22.05 -1.69
C GLN A 421 1.85 -22.24 -1.54
N GLY A 422 1.11 -21.15 -1.32
CA GLY A 422 -0.35 -21.19 -1.12
C GLY A 422 -0.80 -21.48 0.31
N ILE A 423 0.12 -21.79 1.23
CA ILE A 423 -0.20 -22.07 2.63
C ILE A 423 0.10 -20.84 3.50
N ASP A 424 -0.89 -20.42 4.29
CA ASP A 424 -0.70 -19.40 5.32
C ASP A 424 -0.35 -20.04 6.66
N VAL A 425 0.77 -19.65 7.25
CA VAL A 425 1.15 -20.04 8.61
C VAL A 425 1.09 -18.81 9.50
N ARG A 426 0.30 -18.90 10.56
CA ARG A 426 -0.08 -17.79 11.45
C ARG A 426 0.37 -18.07 12.87
N PHE A 427 0.77 -17.02 13.57
CA PHE A 427 1.31 -17.11 14.93
C PHE A 427 0.99 -15.85 15.72
N ASP A 428 0.64 -16.05 16.99
CA ASP A 428 0.30 -14.99 17.91
C ASP A 428 1.57 -14.38 18.51
N GLY A 429 1.51 -13.10 18.84
CA GLY A 429 2.62 -12.38 19.44
C GLY A 429 3.83 -12.17 18.54
N GLY A 430 3.74 -12.39 17.23
CA GLY A 430 4.79 -12.08 16.26
C GLY A 430 4.50 -10.81 15.46
N PRO A 431 5.46 -10.30 14.65
CA PRO A 431 5.24 -9.12 13.83
C PRO A 431 4.12 -9.33 12.81
N ALA A 432 3.12 -8.46 12.82
CA ALA A 432 2.15 -8.37 11.73
C ALA A 432 2.80 -7.81 10.47
N MET A 433 2.26 -8.13 9.30
CA MET A 433 2.65 -7.51 8.04
C MET A 433 1.61 -6.47 7.61
N THR A 434 1.09 -5.69 8.55
CA THR A 434 0.08 -4.65 8.28
C THR A 434 0.67 -3.32 7.84
N ASP A 435 -0.03 -2.58 6.98
CA ASP A 435 0.27 -1.19 6.58
C ASP A 435 -0.84 -0.26 7.08
N LEU A 436 -0.63 0.28 8.28
CA LEU A 436 -1.63 1.10 8.98
C LEU A 436 -1.78 2.48 8.34
N LYS A 437 -0.70 3.07 7.80
CA LYS A 437 -0.77 4.37 7.14
C LYS A 437 -1.63 4.32 5.87
N LYS A 438 -1.52 3.26 5.05
CA LYS A 438 -2.42 3.10 3.89
C LYS A 438 -3.87 2.94 4.32
N LEU A 439 -4.14 2.23 5.43
CA LEU A 439 -5.51 2.06 5.94
C LEU A 439 -6.11 3.37 6.43
N GLU A 440 -5.32 4.16 7.16
CA GLU A 440 -5.66 5.52 7.62
C GLU A 440 -6.06 6.40 6.42
N LEU A 441 -5.19 6.47 5.40
CA LEU A 441 -5.44 7.23 4.16
C LEU A 441 -6.70 6.76 3.42
N ALA A 442 -6.89 5.44 3.30
CA ALA A 442 -8.06 4.88 2.62
C ALA A 442 -9.37 5.14 3.38
N THR A 443 -9.33 5.14 4.71
CA THR A 443 -10.49 5.48 5.53
C THR A 443 -10.85 6.96 5.37
N GLY A 444 -9.87 7.86 5.41
CA GLY A 444 -10.09 9.29 5.14
C GLY A 444 -10.69 9.53 3.74
N LEU A 445 -10.16 8.86 2.71
CA LEU A 445 -10.72 8.93 1.35
C LEU A 445 -12.13 8.34 1.25
N SER A 446 -12.43 7.29 2.00
CA SER A 446 -13.77 6.69 2.04
C SER A 446 -14.81 7.68 2.60
N ILE A 447 -14.45 8.38 3.68
CA ILE A 447 -15.28 9.45 4.26
C ILE A 447 -15.46 10.60 3.25
N ALA A 448 -14.37 11.07 2.63
CA ALA A 448 -14.43 12.12 1.62
C ALA A 448 -15.32 11.72 0.43
N TYR A 449 -15.16 10.50 -0.08
CA TYR A 449 -15.98 10.03 -1.20
C TYR A 449 -17.44 9.91 -0.81
N THR A 450 -17.72 9.49 0.42
CA THR A 450 -19.09 9.45 0.96
C THR A 450 -19.73 10.84 0.97
N LEU A 451 -18.97 11.89 1.32
CA LEU A 451 -19.45 13.27 1.37
C LEU A 451 -19.62 13.92 -0.02
N TYR A 452 -18.68 13.67 -0.94
CA TYR A 452 -18.53 14.46 -2.16
C TYR A 452 -18.89 13.73 -3.47
N VAL A 453 -18.88 12.39 -3.49
CA VAL A 453 -19.24 11.64 -4.70
C VAL A 453 -20.78 11.50 -4.77
N PRO A 454 -21.41 11.85 -5.91
CA PRO A 454 -22.86 11.78 -6.05
C PRO A 454 -23.46 10.43 -5.61
N PHE A 455 -24.60 10.50 -4.91
CA PHE A 455 -25.38 9.37 -4.41
C PHE A 455 -24.70 8.49 -3.34
N ARG A 456 -23.42 8.69 -3.00
CA ARG A 456 -22.77 7.87 -1.95
C ARG A 456 -23.30 8.16 -0.57
N PHE A 457 -23.48 9.45 -0.25
CA PHE A 457 -24.06 9.85 1.03
C PHE A 457 -25.43 9.21 1.24
N ASP A 458 -26.29 9.18 0.22
CA ASP A 458 -27.62 8.60 0.33
C ASP A 458 -27.56 7.10 0.63
N ARG A 459 -26.67 6.35 -0.02
CA ARG A 459 -26.47 4.91 0.26
C ARG A 459 -25.87 4.67 1.64
N PHE A 460 -24.93 5.51 2.07
CA PHE A 460 -24.37 5.46 3.41
C PHE A 460 -25.47 5.71 4.45
N ALA A 461 -26.26 6.77 4.28
CA ALA A 461 -27.37 7.10 5.16
C ALA A 461 -28.45 6.02 5.18
N ASP A 462 -28.75 5.38 4.04
CA ASP A 462 -29.66 4.23 3.99
C ASP A 462 -29.19 3.04 4.84
N ARG A 463 -27.86 2.79 4.88
CA ARG A 463 -27.28 1.72 5.69
C ARG A 463 -27.24 2.05 7.18
N VAL A 464 -26.99 3.32 7.52
CA VAL A 464 -26.86 3.77 8.92
C VAL A 464 -28.21 4.03 9.58
N LEU A 465 -29.12 4.75 8.91
CA LEU A 465 -30.39 5.21 9.47
C LEU A 465 -31.61 4.39 8.96
N GLY A 466 -31.42 3.59 7.92
CA GLY A 466 -32.52 2.97 7.17
C GLY A 466 -33.09 3.87 6.07
N ARG A 467 -33.79 3.25 5.10
CA ARG A 467 -34.34 3.95 3.93
C ARG A 467 -35.44 4.96 4.28
N GLU A 468 -36.18 4.71 5.35
CA GLU A 468 -37.32 5.53 5.79
C GLU A 468 -36.89 6.75 6.64
N ALA A 469 -35.60 6.91 6.91
CA ALA A 469 -35.07 8.01 7.70
C ALA A 469 -35.46 9.38 7.12
N SER A 470 -35.85 10.30 8.01
CA SER A 470 -36.34 11.62 7.61
C SER A 470 -35.24 12.46 6.95
N LYS A 471 -35.64 13.49 6.20
CA LYS A 471 -34.67 14.44 5.62
C LYS A 471 -33.85 15.15 6.72
N ALA A 472 -34.45 15.38 7.88
CA ALA A 472 -33.77 16.01 9.02
C ALA A 472 -32.68 15.09 9.58
N ASP A 473 -32.97 13.80 9.78
CA ASP A 473 -31.99 12.82 10.28
C ASP A 473 -30.82 12.66 9.31
N ARG A 474 -31.10 12.60 8.01
CA ARG A 474 -30.07 12.56 6.97
C ARG A 474 -29.21 13.82 6.94
N ALA A 475 -29.82 15.00 7.13
CA ALA A 475 -29.08 16.26 7.21
C ALA A 475 -28.17 16.30 8.45
N ALA A 476 -28.66 15.84 9.61
CA ALA A 476 -27.88 15.75 10.84
C ALA A 476 -26.71 14.77 10.70
N LEU A 477 -26.93 13.58 10.11
CA LEU A 477 -25.87 12.62 9.81
C LEU A 477 -24.81 13.23 8.86
N LYS A 478 -25.25 13.93 7.81
CA LYS A 478 -24.33 14.60 6.87
C LYS A 478 -23.51 15.69 7.54
N GLN A 479 -24.12 16.44 8.46
CA GLN A 479 -23.44 17.48 9.21
C GLN A 479 -22.34 16.89 10.10
N LYS A 480 -22.65 15.83 10.87
CA LYS A 480 -21.67 15.15 11.71
C LYS A 480 -20.52 14.55 10.89
N LEU A 481 -20.82 13.85 9.80
CA LEU A 481 -19.79 13.29 8.92
C LEU A 481 -18.94 14.39 8.26
N SER A 482 -19.55 15.50 7.85
CA SER A 482 -18.83 16.66 7.30
C SER A 482 -17.86 17.26 8.33
N ALA A 483 -18.26 17.37 9.60
CA ALA A 483 -17.39 17.89 10.66
C ALA A 483 -16.14 17.02 10.84
N ILE A 484 -16.30 15.70 10.79
CA ILE A 484 -15.18 14.74 10.82
C ILE A 484 -14.28 14.94 9.59
N GLY A 485 -14.88 15.03 8.40
CA GLY A 485 -14.13 15.25 7.15
C GLY A 485 -13.33 16.56 7.16
N SER A 486 -13.92 17.66 7.64
CA SER A 486 -13.24 18.94 7.79
C SER A 486 -12.07 18.85 8.78
N PHE A 487 -12.29 18.25 9.95
CA PHE A 487 -11.23 18.06 10.94
C PHE A 487 -10.04 17.29 10.37
N LEU A 488 -10.26 16.18 9.67
CA LEU A 488 -9.18 15.38 9.09
C LEU A 488 -8.37 16.16 8.05
N ILE A 489 -9.04 16.93 7.19
CA ILE A 489 -8.37 17.76 6.17
C ILE A 489 -7.55 18.86 6.82
N ASP A 490 -8.12 19.56 7.80
CA ASP A 490 -7.44 20.67 8.46
C ASP A 490 -6.27 20.17 9.30
N TRP A 491 -6.43 19.03 9.99
CA TRP A 491 -5.35 18.38 10.74
C TRP A 491 -4.18 17.98 9.84
N GLN A 492 -4.44 17.38 8.68
CA GLN A 492 -3.38 17.02 7.74
C GLN A 492 -2.62 18.26 7.24
N LYS A 493 -3.32 19.36 6.94
CA LYS A 493 -2.66 20.62 6.56
C LYS A 493 -1.81 21.17 7.69
N THR A 494 -2.33 21.20 8.93
CA THR A 494 -1.59 21.64 10.10
C THR A 494 -0.33 20.79 10.32
N TYR A 495 -0.43 19.47 10.12
CA TYR A 495 0.72 18.58 10.16
C TYR A 495 1.75 18.94 9.09
N ASP A 496 1.36 18.99 7.82
CA ASP A 496 2.26 19.27 6.69
C ASP A 496 2.97 20.63 6.86
N ASP A 497 2.22 21.66 7.26
CA ASP A 497 2.76 23.00 7.49
C ASP A 497 3.71 23.04 8.68
N THR A 498 3.38 22.32 9.77
CA THR A 498 4.24 22.27 10.97
C THR A 498 5.56 21.54 10.66
N ILE A 499 5.49 20.35 10.07
CA ILE A 499 6.69 19.53 9.81
C ILE A 499 7.64 20.23 8.85
N LYS A 500 7.14 20.96 7.85
CA LYS A 500 7.95 21.74 6.90
C LYS A 500 8.90 22.76 7.55
N HIS A 501 8.63 23.15 8.80
CA HIS A 501 9.45 24.13 9.53
C HIS A 501 10.26 23.50 10.67
N LYS A 502 10.31 22.16 10.76
CA LYS A 502 11.05 21.45 11.80
C LYS A 502 12.32 20.80 11.29
N GLU A 503 13.31 20.75 12.19
CA GLU A 503 14.57 20.05 11.97
C GLU A 503 14.65 18.81 12.87
N THR A 504 15.30 17.76 12.39
CA THR A 504 15.75 16.61 13.18
C THR A 504 16.86 17.07 14.13
N TRP A 505 17.19 16.23 15.11
CA TRP A 505 18.24 16.51 16.10
C TRP A 505 19.65 16.70 15.49
N ASP A 506 19.87 16.30 14.24
CA ASP A 506 21.11 16.52 13.51
C ASP A 506 21.01 17.67 12.48
N GLY A 507 19.98 18.52 12.58
CA GLY A 507 19.82 19.74 11.78
C GLY A 507 19.34 19.51 10.35
N ARG A 508 18.79 18.34 10.03
CA ARG A 508 18.15 18.07 8.73
C ARG A 508 16.68 18.42 8.79
N GLN A 509 16.10 18.82 7.66
CA GLN A 509 14.65 19.03 7.57
C GLN A 509 13.89 17.73 7.91
N GLN A 510 12.97 17.78 8.89
CA GLN A 510 12.11 16.64 9.21
C GLN A 510 11.25 16.27 8.01
N GLN A 511 11.17 14.97 7.73
CA GLN A 511 10.34 14.39 6.67
C GLN A 511 9.88 13.01 7.10
N ASP A 512 8.62 12.70 6.81
CA ASP A 512 8.10 11.35 7.05
C ASP A 512 8.91 10.32 6.26
N THR A 513 9.28 9.25 6.94
CA THR A 513 9.80 8.03 6.34
C THR A 513 8.64 7.08 6.09
N GLU A 514 8.58 6.47 4.90
CA GLU A 514 7.52 5.52 4.58
C GLU A 514 7.59 4.30 5.52
N GLU A 515 6.59 4.17 6.40
CA GLU A 515 6.48 3.06 7.35
C GLU A 515 6.32 1.73 6.57
N GLY A 516 5.29 1.64 5.72
CA GLY A 516 5.03 0.47 4.89
C GLY A 516 4.48 -0.73 5.65
N PHE A 517 4.57 -1.92 5.04
CA PHE A 517 4.09 -3.16 5.65
C PHE A 517 5.02 -3.64 6.76
N GLY A 518 4.46 -3.94 7.94
CA GLY A 518 5.18 -4.56 9.05
C GLY A 518 6.08 -3.62 9.84
N ARG A 519 5.95 -2.30 9.62
CA ARG A 519 6.64 -1.26 10.39
C ARG A 519 5.69 -0.13 10.77
N LEU A 520 6.04 0.57 11.84
CA LEU A 520 5.34 1.75 12.34
C LEU A 520 6.29 2.61 13.17
N ASP A 521 6.20 3.94 13.08
CA ASP A 521 6.83 4.85 14.04
C ASP A 521 5.91 5.05 15.25
N ALA A 522 5.82 4.01 16.08
CA ALA A 522 4.91 3.99 17.21
C ALA A 522 5.17 5.14 18.21
N LEU A 523 6.44 5.43 18.51
CA LEU A 523 6.79 6.46 19.48
C LEU A 523 6.41 7.85 18.98
N ASN A 524 6.78 8.23 17.75
CA ASN A 524 6.42 9.56 17.29
C ASN A 524 4.91 9.72 17.10
N ARG A 525 4.20 8.65 16.68
CA ARG A 525 2.74 8.63 16.61
C ARG A 525 2.08 8.80 17.97
N ILE A 526 2.51 8.06 19.01
CA ILE A 526 2.00 8.24 20.38
C ILE A 526 2.22 9.68 20.83
N GLY A 527 3.41 10.24 20.61
CA GLY A 527 3.73 11.61 20.97
C GLY A 527 2.83 12.63 20.25
N ASN A 528 2.59 12.45 18.96
CA ASN A 528 1.68 13.31 18.18
C ASN A 528 0.23 13.19 18.64
N GLN A 529 -0.22 11.97 18.96
CA GLN A 529 -1.57 11.71 19.44
C GLN A 529 -1.79 12.39 20.79
N VAL A 530 -1.02 12.03 21.82
CA VAL A 530 -1.24 12.47 23.20
C VAL A 530 -0.96 13.96 23.39
N PHE A 531 0.15 14.46 22.84
CA PHE A 531 0.61 15.83 23.09
C PHE A 531 0.17 16.83 22.02
N SER A 532 -0.67 16.44 21.07
CA SER A 532 -1.17 17.37 20.06
C SER A 532 -2.61 17.08 19.66
N GLN A 533 -2.86 15.88 19.14
CA GLN A 533 -4.18 15.53 18.61
C GLN A 533 -5.24 15.45 19.70
N ASP A 534 -4.95 14.80 20.83
CA ASP A 534 -5.88 14.66 21.95
C ASP A 534 -6.14 16.01 22.64
N LEU A 535 -5.15 16.90 22.66
CA LEU A 535 -5.33 18.28 23.10
C LEU A 535 -6.29 19.03 22.17
N ALA A 536 -6.08 18.93 20.85
CA ALA A 536 -6.96 19.55 19.86
C ALA A 536 -8.39 18.98 19.92
N LEU A 537 -8.54 17.66 20.08
CA LEU A 537 -9.83 16.99 20.27
C LEU A 537 -10.50 17.39 21.59
N SER A 538 -9.72 17.70 22.62
CA SER A 538 -10.16 18.28 23.90
C SER A 538 -10.47 19.79 23.81
N GLY A 539 -10.34 20.41 22.62
CA GLY A 539 -10.58 21.84 22.41
C GLY A 539 -9.43 22.75 22.84
N VAL A 540 -8.28 22.19 23.19
CA VAL A 540 -7.06 22.90 23.60
C VAL A 540 -6.19 23.18 22.37
N LYS A 541 -5.83 24.44 22.15
CA LYS A 541 -5.11 24.92 20.96
C LYS A 541 -3.67 25.31 21.30
N GLY A 542 -2.75 25.33 20.31
CA GLY A 542 -1.38 25.82 20.50
C GLY A 542 -0.32 24.73 20.61
N PHE A 543 -0.71 23.45 20.51
CA PHE A 543 0.14 22.28 20.80
C PHE A 543 0.46 21.43 19.57
N GLU A 544 0.02 21.85 18.40
CA GLU A 544 0.47 21.46 17.06
C GLU A 544 1.98 21.64 16.90
N LYS A 545 2.60 22.56 17.64
CA LYS A 545 4.06 22.65 17.76
C LYS A 545 4.72 21.38 18.33
N ASN A 546 3.99 20.47 18.96
CA ASN A 546 4.52 19.19 19.44
C ASN A 546 4.60 18.12 18.33
N LEU A 547 3.98 18.34 17.17
CA LEU A 547 3.99 17.37 16.06
C LEU A 547 5.41 17.07 15.59
N HIS A 548 5.73 15.80 15.36
CA HIS A 548 7.01 15.33 14.85
C HIS A 548 6.78 14.46 13.62
N ALA A 549 7.70 14.50 12.66
CA ALA A 549 7.65 13.60 11.51
C ALA A 549 7.69 12.14 11.97
N GLN A 550 7.12 11.25 11.17
CA GLN A 550 7.21 9.80 11.34
C GLN A 550 8.52 9.31 10.70
N ASP A 551 9.64 9.61 11.34
CA ASP A 551 10.99 9.45 10.79
C ASP A 551 11.83 8.35 11.48
N ALA A 552 11.25 7.63 12.43
CA ALA A 552 11.87 6.51 13.14
C ALA A 552 11.06 5.18 13.07
N PRO A 553 10.58 4.73 11.89
CA PRO A 553 9.75 3.53 11.81
C PRO A 553 10.50 2.25 12.20
N VAL A 554 9.88 1.47 13.09
CA VAL A 554 10.39 0.17 13.56
C VAL A 554 9.49 -0.98 13.15
N SER A 555 10.06 -2.17 13.01
CA SER A 555 9.27 -3.39 12.84
C SER A 555 8.49 -3.69 14.12
N PHE A 556 7.32 -4.31 14.02
CA PHE A 556 6.57 -4.71 15.21
C PHE A 556 7.35 -5.76 16.02
N PRO A 557 7.67 -5.54 17.30
CA PRO A 557 8.42 -6.53 18.07
C PRO A 557 7.54 -7.74 18.43
N ALA A 558 8.13 -8.94 18.47
CA ALA A 558 7.43 -10.10 19.02
C ALA A 558 7.28 -10.01 20.56
N ILE A 559 6.15 -10.46 21.11
CA ILE A 559 5.72 -10.22 22.51
C ILE A 559 5.71 -11.46 23.42
N TRP A 560 5.96 -12.67 22.90
CA TRP A 560 5.95 -13.94 23.67
C TRP A 560 7.01 -14.09 24.79
N THR A 561 7.95 -13.16 24.93
CA THR A 561 8.91 -13.11 26.06
C THR A 561 8.85 -11.78 26.81
N VAL A 562 8.12 -10.80 26.26
CA VAL A 562 8.16 -9.40 26.70
C VAL A 562 7.74 -9.18 28.16
N PRO A 563 6.71 -9.87 28.70
CA PRO A 563 6.32 -9.72 30.10
C PRO A 563 7.44 -10.01 31.11
N TRP A 564 8.46 -10.78 30.70
CA TRP A 564 9.58 -11.15 31.55
C TRP A 564 10.76 -10.19 31.44
N PHE A 565 10.83 -9.33 30.43
CA PHE A 565 11.94 -8.38 30.30
C PHE A 565 11.85 -7.29 31.35
N LYS A 566 12.98 -6.89 31.95
CA LYS A 566 13.06 -5.71 32.82
C LYS A 566 12.71 -4.42 32.06
N PHE A 567 13.20 -4.28 30.83
CA PHE A 567 12.84 -3.19 29.93
C PHE A 567 12.37 -3.72 28.56
N ALA A 568 11.18 -3.30 28.12
CA ALA A 568 10.41 -4.00 27.09
C ALA A 568 10.58 -3.50 25.64
N GLN A 569 10.74 -2.20 25.40
CA GLN A 569 10.85 -1.64 24.04
C GLN A 569 12.22 -1.94 23.40
N TYR A 570 12.38 -1.69 22.09
CA TYR A 570 13.66 -1.93 21.38
C TYR A 570 14.84 -1.21 22.04
N ASP A 571 14.62 0.02 22.48
CA ASP A 571 15.56 0.90 23.17
C ASP A 571 15.69 0.63 24.68
N ALA A 572 15.01 -0.41 25.19
CA ALA A 572 15.02 -0.80 26.60
C ALA A 572 14.59 0.35 27.55
N SER A 573 13.51 1.03 27.22
CA SER A 573 13.08 2.26 27.90
C SER A 573 12.07 2.08 29.05
N ILE A 574 11.05 1.23 28.87
CA ILE A 574 9.93 1.12 29.81
C ILE A 574 9.97 -0.19 30.61
N GLU A 575 9.97 -0.06 31.94
CA GLU A 575 9.91 -1.18 32.89
C GLU A 575 8.48 -1.53 33.33
N GLN A 576 7.58 -0.55 33.47
CA GLN A 576 6.21 -0.78 33.96
C GLN A 576 5.27 -1.25 32.83
N PRO A 577 4.68 -2.47 32.89
CA PRO A 577 3.88 -3.01 31.78
C PRO A 577 2.55 -2.30 31.48
N LEU A 578 1.84 -1.84 32.52
CA LEU A 578 0.60 -1.07 32.36
C LEU A 578 0.85 0.27 31.65
N ILE A 579 1.93 0.98 31.98
CA ILE A 579 2.33 2.23 31.35
C ILE A 579 2.66 2.01 29.88
N ARG A 580 3.40 0.93 29.56
CA ARG A 580 3.65 0.52 28.18
C ARG A 580 2.33 0.30 27.43
N ASN A 581 1.47 -0.58 27.96
CA ASN A 581 0.25 -1.02 27.28
C ASN A 581 -0.79 0.13 27.16
N ALA A 582 -0.96 0.94 28.19
CA ALA A 582 -1.89 2.07 28.19
C ALA A 582 -1.38 3.22 27.31
N GLY A 583 -0.06 3.47 27.29
CA GLY A 583 0.54 4.43 26.37
C GLY A 583 0.35 4.05 24.90
N GLU A 584 0.48 2.76 24.57
CA GLU A 584 0.19 2.23 23.24
C GLU A 584 -1.31 2.36 22.90
N ALA A 585 -2.21 2.04 23.83
CA ALA A 585 -3.66 2.19 23.64
C ALA A 585 -4.07 3.65 23.39
N LEU A 586 -3.49 4.59 24.12
CA LEU A 586 -3.66 6.03 23.87
C LEU A 586 -3.14 6.41 22.47
N GLY A 587 -1.98 5.90 22.08
CA GLY A 587 -1.37 6.16 20.77
C GLY A 587 -2.15 5.67 19.56
N VAL A 588 -2.95 4.61 19.72
CA VAL A 588 -3.91 4.15 18.69
C VAL A 588 -5.32 4.70 18.91
N THR A 589 -5.39 5.85 19.59
CA THR A 589 -6.58 6.67 19.85
C THR A 589 -7.56 6.02 20.82
N ALA A 590 -7.22 5.95 22.11
CA ALA A 590 -8.26 5.90 23.15
C ALA A 590 -8.76 7.33 23.43
N LEU A 591 -10.06 7.48 23.70
CA LEU A 591 -10.63 8.79 24.05
C LEU A 591 -9.97 9.29 25.33
N LEU A 592 -9.62 10.57 25.38
CA LEU A 592 -8.92 11.18 26.50
C LEU A 592 -9.41 12.61 26.70
N ASN A 593 -9.69 12.99 27.95
CA ASN A 593 -10.04 14.36 28.31
C ASN A 593 -8.84 15.12 28.89
N LEU A 594 -8.38 16.14 28.16
CA LEU A 594 -7.31 17.06 28.54
C LEU A 594 -7.78 18.52 28.63
N SER A 595 -9.07 18.77 28.81
CA SER A 595 -9.66 20.12 28.75
C SER A 595 -10.05 20.66 30.13
N ASP A 596 -9.70 21.91 30.40
CA ASP A 596 -10.18 22.68 31.56
C ASP A 596 -11.60 23.27 31.37
N ALA A 597 -12.22 23.05 30.21
CA ALA A 597 -13.60 23.43 29.94
C ALA A 597 -14.63 22.57 30.71
N TYR A 598 -14.19 21.46 31.30
CA TYR A 598 -15.01 20.55 32.10
C TYR A 598 -14.55 20.54 33.56
N PRO A 599 -15.38 20.03 34.50
CA PRO A 599 -15.00 19.90 35.90
C PRO A 599 -13.63 19.23 36.10
N GLU A 600 -12.83 19.72 37.05
CA GLU A 600 -11.45 19.25 37.30
C GLU A 600 -11.40 17.74 37.60
N ASP A 601 -12.44 17.18 38.22
CA ASP A 601 -12.58 15.74 38.50
C ASP A 601 -12.78 14.88 37.23
N ARG A 602 -12.94 15.48 36.04
CA ARG A 602 -13.00 14.76 34.76
C ARG A 602 -11.69 14.78 33.98
N LEU A 603 -10.71 15.58 34.39
CA LEU A 603 -9.38 15.55 33.77
C LEU A 603 -8.80 14.14 33.85
N TRP A 604 -8.04 13.74 32.83
CA TRP A 604 -7.43 12.41 32.69
C TRP A 604 -8.42 11.26 32.50
N GLY A 605 -9.73 11.54 32.49
CA GLY A 605 -10.73 10.56 32.10
C GLY A 605 -10.38 10.01 30.72
N SER A 606 -10.44 8.69 30.56
CA SER A 606 -10.15 8.05 29.28
C SER A 606 -11.04 6.84 29.02
N SER A 607 -11.10 6.40 27.77
CA SER A 607 -11.74 5.13 27.42
C SER A 607 -10.82 3.92 27.56
N VAL A 608 -9.56 4.06 28.01
CA VAL A 608 -8.60 2.95 28.13
C VAL A 608 -9.16 1.86 29.04
N HIS A 609 -9.22 0.62 28.56
CA HIS A 609 -9.71 -0.52 29.34
C HIS A 609 -8.58 -1.14 30.19
N ILE A 610 -8.25 -0.51 31.32
CA ILE A 610 -7.13 -0.92 32.20
C ILE A 610 -7.21 -2.38 32.65
N ARG A 611 -8.39 -2.90 33.03
CA ARG A 611 -8.56 -4.32 33.38
C ARG A 611 -8.20 -5.26 32.22
N THR A 612 -8.66 -4.94 31.02
CA THR A 612 -8.36 -5.72 29.81
C THR A 612 -6.86 -5.75 29.52
N LEU A 613 -6.16 -4.62 29.68
CA LEU A 613 -4.70 -4.57 29.53
C LEU A 613 -3.99 -5.46 30.55
N GLY A 614 -4.46 -5.47 31.81
CA GLY A 614 -3.97 -6.38 32.84
C GLY A 614 -4.19 -7.85 32.52
N TRP A 615 -5.34 -8.22 31.95
CA TRP A 615 -5.62 -9.59 31.52
C TRP A 615 -4.76 -10.03 30.33
N ILE A 616 -4.54 -9.16 29.35
CA ILE A 616 -3.61 -9.42 28.25
C ILE A 616 -2.20 -9.68 28.78
N GLU A 617 -1.71 -8.85 29.72
CA GLU A 617 -0.39 -9.05 30.32
C GLU A 617 -0.30 -10.38 31.08
N ASP A 618 -1.31 -10.73 31.88
CA ASP A 618 -1.37 -12.02 32.59
C ASP A 618 -1.33 -13.22 31.63
N MET A 619 -2.05 -13.14 30.50
CA MET A 619 -2.11 -14.20 29.48
C MET A 619 -0.80 -14.35 28.69
N LEU A 620 -0.13 -13.22 28.36
CA LEU A 620 1.19 -13.25 27.74
C LEU A 620 2.24 -13.82 28.71
N ARG A 621 2.19 -13.41 29.98
CA ARG A 621 3.17 -13.77 31.01
C ARG A 621 3.08 -15.22 31.43
N GLY A 622 1.86 -15.69 31.68
CA GLY A 622 1.60 -17.01 32.24
C GLY A 622 2.00 -17.17 33.71
N PRO A 623 2.00 -18.41 34.22
CA PRO A 623 2.58 -18.75 35.52
C PRO A 623 4.07 -18.39 35.60
N ASP A 624 4.53 -18.14 36.83
CA ASP A 624 5.93 -17.81 37.11
C ASP A 624 6.87 -19.00 36.83
N PRO A 625 7.87 -18.85 35.94
CA PRO A 625 8.80 -19.91 35.59
C PRO A 625 9.63 -20.37 36.80
N PHE A 626 9.91 -19.51 37.79
CA PHE A 626 10.76 -19.84 38.93
C PHE A 626 10.01 -20.52 40.08
N LYS A 627 8.68 -20.68 39.96
CA LYS A 627 7.86 -21.44 40.94
C LYS A 627 7.75 -22.92 40.59
N ALA A 628 8.17 -23.32 39.39
CA ALA A 628 8.23 -24.72 38.97
C ALA A 628 9.59 -25.35 39.31
N ALA A 629 9.65 -26.68 39.44
CA ALA A 629 10.90 -27.42 39.65
C ALA A 629 11.88 -27.25 38.47
N GLU A 630 11.36 -27.19 37.25
CA GLU A 630 12.10 -26.91 36.03
C GLU A 630 11.56 -25.61 35.41
N PRO A 631 12.35 -24.52 35.42
CA PRO A 631 11.91 -23.24 34.89
C PRO A 631 11.58 -23.29 33.40
N LYS A 632 10.39 -22.80 33.05
CA LYS A 632 9.93 -22.63 31.67
C LYS A 632 8.86 -21.55 31.60
N PHE A 633 8.79 -20.84 30.48
CA PHE A 633 7.69 -19.91 30.23
C PHE A 633 6.35 -20.67 30.18
N GLY A 634 5.32 -20.12 30.84
CA GLY A 634 4.00 -20.74 30.92
C GLY A 634 2.87 -19.92 30.29
N GLY A 635 3.18 -18.78 29.66
CA GLY A 635 2.24 -17.92 28.95
C GLY A 635 2.25 -18.19 27.45
N LEU A 636 2.19 -17.13 26.64
CA LEU A 636 2.36 -17.25 25.19
C LEU A 636 3.78 -17.72 24.86
N LEU A 637 3.91 -18.81 24.11
CA LEU A 637 5.21 -19.32 23.68
C LEU A 637 5.60 -18.78 22.29
N SER A 638 6.91 -18.75 22.01
CA SER A 638 7.39 -18.54 20.64
C SER A 638 6.93 -19.66 19.71
N PRO A 639 6.60 -19.37 18.45
CA PRO A 639 6.21 -20.39 17.49
C PRO A 639 7.38 -21.29 17.14
N LYS A 640 7.16 -22.60 17.17
CA LYS A 640 8.15 -23.59 16.70
C LYS A 640 8.16 -23.65 15.17
N TRP A 641 9.32 -23.98 14.61
CA TRP A 641 9.47 -24.20 13.17
C TRP A 641 8.57 -25.35 12.67
N PRO A 642 7.67 -25.11 11.71
CA PRO A 642 6.57 -26.02 11.38
C PRO A 642 6.92 -27.05 10.29
N SER A 643 7.99 -27.84 10.48
CA SER A 643 8.41 -28.89 9.52
C SER A 643 7.29 -29.87 9.14
N GLN A 644 6.35 -30.11 10.05
CA GLN A 644 5.26 -31.06 9.91
C GLN A 644 4.10 -30.57 9.02
N ILE A 645 4.08 -29.28 8.66
CA ILE A 645 3.02 -28.65 7.85
C ILE A 645 3.49 -28.39 6.40
N LEU A 646 4.76 -27.99 6.23
CA LEU A 646 5.24 -27.37 4.99
C LEU A 646 6.19 -28.24 4.15
N GLY A 647 6.26 -29.54 4.44
CA GLY A 647 6.94 -30.53 3.61
C GLY A 647 8.48 -30.50 3.69
N ASP A 648 9.13 -31.04 2.66
CA ASP A 648 10.56 -31.40 2.72
C ASP A 648 11.51 -30.21 2.82
N ALA A 649 11.19 -29.06 2.21
CA ALA A 649 12.01 -27.84 2.27
C ALA A 649 12.10 -27.24 3.69
N TRP A 650 11.21 -27.65 4.59
CA TRP A 650 11.17 -27.22 5.99
C TRP A 650 11.75 -28.26 6.94
N ARG A 651 12.30 -29.39 6.45
CA ARG A 651 12.96 -30.37 7.32
C ARG A 651 14.25 -29.80 7.89
N ILE A 652 14.44 -30.05 9.18
CA ILE A 652 15.64 -29.65 9.91
C ILE A 652 16.75 -30.68 9.72
N ASN A 653 17.95 -30.21 9.35
CA ASN A 653 19.16 -31.00 9.29
C ASN A 653 19.89 -31.01 10.65
N LYS A 654 19.91 -32.18 11.31
CA LYS A 654 20.47 -32.33 12.66
C LYS A 654 21.98 -32.03 12.75
N ASP A 655 22.75 -32.40 11.74
CA ASP A 655 24.20 -32.16 11.74
C ASP A 655 24.51 -30.66 11.65
N LYS A 656 23.75 -29.95 10.82
CA LYS A 656 23.82 -28.48 10.73
C LYS A 656 23.40 -27.80 12.03
N VAL A 657 22.34 -28.27 12.68
CA VAL A 657 21.91 -27.79 14.01
C VAL A 657 23.02 -27.94 15.06
N GLU A 658 23.70 -29.09 15.09
CA GLU A 658 24.79 -29.34 16.04
C GLU A 658 25.98 -28.40 15.80
N ASN A 659 26.37 -28.19 14.54
CA ASN A 659 27.40 -27.22 14.19
C ASN A 659 26.98 -25.78 14.49
N GLY A 660 25.75 -25.41 14.12
CA GLY A 660 25.15 -24.12 14.38
C GLY A 660 25.07 -23.77 15.86
N ARG A 661 24.79 -24.75 16.73
CA ARG A 661 24.79 -24.56 18.18
C ARG A 661 26.16 -24.10 18.71
N LYS A 662 27.25 -24.67 18.19
CA LYS A 662 28.63 -24.28 18.58
C LYS A 662 28.92 -22.84 18.14
N ILE A 663 28.51 -22.49 16.92
CA ILE A 663 28.65 -21.14 16.37
C ILE A 663 27.83 -20.13 17.17
N TYR A 664 26.60 -20.49 17.57
CA TYR A 664 25.75 -19.67 18.42
C TYR A 664 26.37 -19.41 19.79
N ALA A 665 26.92 -20.45 20.43
CA ALA A 665 27.60 -20.33 21.71
C ALA A 665 28.86 -19.45 21.62
N GLU A 666 29.57 -19.48 20.47
CA GLU A 666 30.74 -18.65 20.22
C GLU A 666 30.39 -17.17 20.01
N MET A 667 29.40 -16.87 19.17
CA MET A 667 29.21 -15.52 18.62
C MET A 667 27.89 -14.84 19.01
N CYS A 668 26.88 -15.57 19.46
CA CYS A 668 25.53 -15.04 19.63
C CYS A 668 25.12 -14.97 21.12
N SER A 669 25.37 -16.03 21.89
CA SER A 669 24.85 -16.16 23.26
C SER A 669 25.41 -15.14 24.25
N GLY A 670 26.54 -14.50 23.95
CA GLY A 670 27.07 -13.41 24.79
C GLY A 670 26.19 -12.16 24.79
N CYS A 671 25.44 -11.91 23.71
CA CYS A 671 24.49 -10.80 23.62
C CYS A 671 23.04 -11.30 23.75
N HIS A 672 22.69 -12.37 23.03
CA HIS A 672 21.32 -12.89 22.97
C HIS A 672 20.98 -13.91 24.06
N LEU A 673 21.91 -14.21 24.96
CA LEU A 673 21.80 -15.24 26.01
C LEU A 673 21.77 -16.68 25.45
N PRO A 674 21.97 -17.70 26.29
CA PRO A 674 21.73 -19.08 25.89
C PRO A 674 20.28 -19.32 25.44
N ALA A 675 20.04 -20.41 24.70
CA ALA A 675 18.70 -20.76 24.25
C ALA A 675 17.75 -21.02 25.43
N VAL A 676 16.49 -20.60 25.29
CA VAL A 676 15.51 -20.54 26.40
C VAL A 676 15.12 -21.91 26.96
N ASP A 677 15.36 -22.97 26.19
CA ASP A 677 15.16 -24.37 26.56
C ASP A 677 16.36 -25.00 27.28
N THR A 678 17.43 -24.23 27.51
CA THR A 678 18.64 -24.71 28.20
C THR A 678 18.71 -24.23 29.65
N PRO A 679 19.27 -25.04 30.58
CA PRO A 679 19.49 -24.60 31.97
C PRO A 679 20.33 -23.32 32.07
N ALA A 680 21.28 -23.12 31.15
CA ALA A 680 22.18 -21.97 31.14
C ALA A 680 21.45 -20.63 30.97
N PHE A 681 20.30 -20.61 30.30
CA PHE A 681 19.47 -19.40 30.18
C PHE A 681 18.86 -19.01 31.54
N TRP A 682 18.28 -19.99 32.24
CA TRP A 682 17.60 -19.80 33.53
C TRP A 682 18.57 -19.56 34.69
N SER A 683 19.78 -20.10 34.62
CA SER A 683 20.85 -19.85 35.58
C SER A 683 21.71 -18.62 35.25
N SER A 684 21.39 -17.88 34.18
CA SER A 684 22.17 -16.72 33.78
C SER A 684 22.06 -15.58 34.81
N GLY A 685 23.12 -14.79 34.95
CA GLY A 685 23.15 -13.61 35.83
C GLY A 685 22.25 -12.46 35.40
N HIS A 686 21.52 -12.61 34.29
CA HIS A 686 20.59 -11.60 33.76
C HIS A 686 19.21 -11.65 34.40
N TRP A 687 18.90 -12.67 35.21
CA TRP A 687 17.66 -12.75 35.96
C TRP A 687 17.79 -12.02 37.30
N GLU A 688 17.18 -10.85 37.38
CA GLU A 688 17.21 -9.99 38.56
C GLU A 688 15.96 -10.18 39.43
N PRO A 689 16.08 -10.08 40.76
CA PRO A 689 14.91 -10.09 41.65
C PRO A 689 13.91 -8.99 41.30
N SER A 690 12.62 -9.33 41.33
CA SER A 690 11.51 -8.37 41.20
C SER A 690 10.33 -8.91 42.02
N GLY A 691 10.10 -8.30 43.19
CA GLY A 691 9.08 -8.78 44.13
C GLY A 691 9.41 -10.18 44.66
N ASP A 692 8.45 -11.09 44.59
CA ASP A 692 8.59 -12.51 44.94
C ASP A 692 9.11 -13.38 43.79
N SER A 693 9.50 -12.77 42.66
CA SER A 693 9.89 -13.42 41.42
C SER A 693 11.19 -12.83 40.84
N LYS A 694 11.45 -13.09 39.56
CA LYS A 694 12.57 -12.55 38.80
C LYS A 694 12.13 -12.02 37.44
N VAL A 695 12.92 -11.08 36.92
CA VAL A 695 12.75 -10.49 35.59
C VAL A 695 14.08 -10.49 34.84
N LEU A 696 14.02 -10.62 33.53
CA LEU A 696 15.19 -10.71 32.67
C LEU A 696 15.69 -9.31 32.29
N ASN A 697 16.79 -8.87 32.88
CA ASN A 697 17.54 -7.72 32.43
C ASN A 697 18.40 -8.08 31.21
N ALA A 698 17.74 -8.12 30.05
CA ALA A 698 18.35 -8.48 28.77
C ALA A 698 19.53 -7.55 28.44
N VAL A 699 20.52 -8.08 27.71
CA VAL A 699 21.70 -7.31 27.29
C VAL A 699 21.24 -6.13 26.44
N THR A 700 21.80 -4.95 26.70
CA THR A 700 21.60 -3.76 25.86
C THR A 700 22.94 -3.30 25.31
N ILE A 701 22.99 -2.97 24.03
CA ILE A 701 24.19 -2.55 23.33
C ILE A 701 24.05 -1.06 22.96
N PRO A 702 24.99 -0.18 23.37
CA PRO A 702 24.94 1.24 23.02
C PRO A 702 24.96 1.48 21.51
N LEU A 703 24.31 2.55 21.03
CA LEU A 703 24.28 2.89 19.59
C LEU A 703 25.68 3.00 18.96
N LYS A 704 26.64 3.53 19.73
CA LYS A 704 28.04 3.64 19.27
C LYS A 704 28.65 2.28 18.94
N GLU A 705 28.32 1.24 19.72
CA GLU A 705 28.84 -0.11 19.52
C GLU A 705 28.05 -0.90 18.48
N ILE A 706 26.71 -0.87 18.50
CA ILE A 706 25.89 -1.68 17.58
C ILE A 706 25.79 -1.10 16.17
N LYS A 707 25.86 0.25 16.03
CA LYS A 707 25.77 1.01 14.77
C LYS A 707 24.58 0.69 13.84
N THR A 708 23.53 0.09 14.38
CA THR A 708 22.24 0.03 13.69
C THR A 708 21.61 1.41 13.65
N ASP A 709 20.56 1.57 12.85
CA ASP A 709 19.85 2.84 12.70
C ASP A 709 19.54 3.49 14.07
N PRO A 710 19.92 4.75 14.32
CA PRO A 710 19.85 5.33 15.65
C PRO A 710 18.46 5.86 16.02
N GLU A 711 17.56 6.00 15.05
CA GLU A 711 16.49 7.00 15.13
C GLU A 711 15.49 6.71 16.25
N GLN A 712 15.02 5.46 16.35
CA GLN A 712 14.04 5.09 17.38
C GLN A 712 14.58 5.28 18.80
N SER A 713 15.85 4.93 19.04
CA SER A 713 16.45 5.05 20.38
C SER A 713 16.69 6.51 20.81
N LEU A 714 16.61 7.48 19.89
CA LEU A 714 16.79 8.90 20.19
C LEU A 714 15.47 9.61 20.52
N VAL A 715 14.33 9.08 20.07
CA VAL A 715 13.01 9.74 20.21
C VAL A 715 12.68 10.09 21.65
N LEU A 716 12.74 9.11 22.57
CA LEU A 716 12.33 9.31 23.97
C LEU A 716 13.17 10.35 24.72
N GLY A 717 14.48 10.37 24.47
CA GLY A 717 15.42 11.24 25.16
C GLY A 717 15.57 12.64 24.55
N ASN A 718 15.48 12.76 23.22
CA ASN A 718 15.75 14.01 22.51
C ASN A 718 14.49 14.83 22.21
N ARG A 719 13.33 14.18 22.08
CA ARG A 719 12.09 14.90 21.79
C ARG A 719 11.63 15.67 23.03
N ILE A 720 11.31 16.95 22.84
CA ILE A 720 10.68 17.80 23.85
C ILE A 720 9.22 18.01 23.46
N VAL A 721 8.32 17.93 24.43
CA VAL A 721 6.88 18.20 24.27
C VAL A 721 6.48 19.32 25.22
N ASP A 722 5.61 20.20 24.77
CA ASP A 722 4.98 21.23 25.59
C ASP A 722 3.62 20.75 26.11
N VAL A 723 3.27 21.05 27.35
CA VAL A 723 1.97 20.71 27.94
C VAL A 723 1.26 21.96 28.50
N PRO A 724 -0.08 22.04 28.42
CA PRO A 724 -0.81 23.14 29.03
C PRO A 724 -0.57 23.23 30.54
N GLY A 725 -0.26 24.43 31.05
CA GLY A 725 0.03 24.63 32.47
C GLY A 725 -1.11 24.26 33.41
N PHE A 726 -2.37 24.37 32.96
CA PHE A 726 -3.54 23.98 33.77
C PHE A 726 -3.62 22.47 34.03
N LEU A 727 -2.98 21.65 33.20
CA LEU A 727 -2.92 20.20 33.43
C LEU A 727 -2.02 19.85 34.62
N LYS A 728 -1.12 20.76 35.06
CA LYS A 728 -0.25 20.56 36.22
C LYS A 728 0.56 19.24 36.12
N VAL A 729 1.00 18.87 34.90
CA VAL A 729 1.83 17.66 34.69
C VAL A 729 3.18 17.87 35.39
N ASN A 730 3.35 17.23 36.53
CA ASN A 730 4.56 17.34 37.34
C ASN A 730 5.34 16.02 37.30
N THR A 731 6.39 15.98 36.49
CA THR A 731 7.20 14.76 36.33
C THR A 731 7.94 14.37 37.60
N ALA A 732 8.14 15.28 38.57
CA ALA A 732 8.70 14.96 39.88
C ALA A 732 7.80 14.03 40.71
N ASP A 733 6.51 13.91 40.36
CA ASP A 733 5.61 12.97 41.03
C ASP A 733 5.99 11.52 40.74
N LEU A 734 6.64 11.22 39.61
CA LEU A 734 7.21 9.90 39.34
C LEU A 734 8.23 9.50 40.42
N GLN A 735 9.04 10.45 40.91
CA GLN A 735 9.97 10.20 42.01
C GLN A 735 9.23 9.79 43.29
N LYS A 736 8.13 10.48 43.60
CA LYS A 736 7.29 10.18 44.78
C LYS A 736 6.61 8.82 44.67
N TRP A 737 6.02 8.52 43.51
CA TRP A 737 5.25 7.30 43.32
C TRP A 737 6.12 6.06 43.17
N TRP A 738 7.26 6.17 42.49
CA TRP A 738 8.04 5.02 42.04
C TRP A 738 9.46 4.93 42.61
N GLN A 739 9.92 5.96 43.33
CA GLN A 739 11.26 6.00 43.93
C GLN A 739 12.34 5.72 42.87
N CYS A 740 12.36 6.55 41.82
CA CYS A 740 13.30 6.40 40.71
C CYS A 740 14.74 6.69 41.12
N ASP A 741 15.69 6.02 40.47
CA ASP A 741 17.11 6.17 40.78
C ASP A 741 17.70 7.44 40.14
N VAL A 742 17.04 7.97 39.11
CA VAL A 742 17.41 9.20 38.39
C VAL A 742 16.37 10.27 38.62
N SER A 743 16.81 11.54 38.63
CA SER A 743 15.90 12.68 38.74
C SER A 743 14.89 12.67 37.60
N THR A 744 13.62 12.79 37.96
CA THR A 744 12.49 12.88 37.03
C THR A 744 11.96 14.31 36.91
N ALA A 745 12.44 15.25 37.72
CA ALA A 745 11.97 16.63 37.70
C ALA A 745 12.35 17.33 36.38
N SER A 746 11.36 17.86 35.68
CA SER A 746 11.57 18.72 34.52
C SER A 746 12.18 20.05 34.94
N THR A 747 13.05 20.60 34.09
CA THR A 747 13.63 21.94 34.29
C THR A 747 12.67 23.06 33.91
N SER A 748 11.66 22.76 33.09
CA SER A 748 10.59 23.68 32.69
C SER A 748 9.22 23.13 33.13
N PRO A 749 8.28 23.99 33.56
CA PRO A 749 6.96 23.57 34.02
C PRO A 749 6.03 23.10 32.88
N THR A 750 6.35 23.41 31.62
CA THR A 750 5.52 23.04 30.46
C THR A 750 6.31 22.33 29.37
N GLU A 751 7.58 22.66 29.18
CA GLU A 751 8.45 21.95 28.22
C GLU A 751 9.14 20.78 28.91
N ILE A 752 8.81 19.57 28.47
CA ILE A 752 9.17 18.34 29.17
C ILE A 752 9.83 17.37 28.17
N VAL A 753 10.85 16.64 28.63
CA VAL A 753 11.39 15.50 27.87
C VAL A 753 10.28 14.50 27.61
N TYR A 754 10.08 14.14 26.34
CA TYR A 754 8.94 13.34 25.89
C TYR A 754 8.74 12.07 26.70
N ALA A 755 9.82 11.33 27.03
CA ALA A 755 9.73 10.15 27.87
C ALA A 755 9.04 10.42 29.22
N LEU A 756 9.51 11.44 29.96
CA LEU A 756 8.97 11.79 31.27
C LEU A 756 7.54 12.32 31.18
N GLY A 757 7.25 13.14 30.16
CA GLY A 757 5.91 13.64 29.89
C GLY A 757 4.93 12.48 29.66
N LEU A 758 5.28 11.56 28.76
CA LEU A 758 4.42 10.42 28.42
C LEU A 758 4.22 9.51 29.64
N MET A 759 5.30 9.14 30.33
CA MET A 759 5.24 8.31 31.52
C MET A 759 4.32 8.91 32.59
N THR A 760 4.38 10.23 32.81
CA THR A 760 3.56 10.93 33.81
C THR A 760 2.09 10.99 33.39
N VAL A 761 1.81 11.35 32.13
CA VAL A 761 0.42 11.44 31.61
C VAL A 761 -0.27 10.08 31.66
N VAL A 762 0.41 9.01 31.23
CA VAL A 762 -0.18 7.66 31.25
C VAL A 762 -0.42 7.18 32.69
N ASP A 763 0.47 7.52 33.62
CA ASP A 763 0.29 7.20 35.05
C ASP A 763 -0.95 7.91 35.62
N LEU A 764 -1.12 9.20 35.33
CA LEU A 764 -2.29 9.98 35.73
C LEU A 764 -3.59 9.40 35.18
N VAL A 765 -3.60 8.99 33.89
CA VAL A 765 -4.76 8.33 33.26
C VAL A 765 -5.09 7.01 33.96
N ALA A 766 -4.09 6.18 34.26
CA ALA A 766 -4.29 4.91 34.95
C ALA A 766 -4.81 5.10 36.38
N ARG A 767 -4.25 6.07 37.14
CA ARG A 767 -4.75 6.43 38.49
C ARG A 767 -6.18 6.94 38.44
N LYS A 768 -6.48 7.82 37.49
CA LYS A 768 -7.82 8.37 37.30
C LYS A 768 -8.85 7.27 37.10
N TRP A 769 -8.55 6.31 36.23
CA TRP A 769 -9.41 5.14 36.03
C TRP A 769 -9.60 4.34 37.32
N MET A 770 -8.52 4.08 38.07
CA MET A 770 -8.59 3.34 39.34
C MET A 770 -9.46 4.06 40.38
N ASP A 771 -9.40 5.38 40.43
CA ASP A 771 -10.18 6.23 41.34
C ASP A 771 -11.66 6.24 40.96
N ASP A 772 -11.99 6.43 39.68
CA ASP A 772 -13.37 6.42 39.18
C ASP A 772 -14.06 5.07 39.39
N GLU A 773 -13.35 3.98 39.09
CA GLU A 773 -13.83 2.60 39.28
C GLU A 773 -13.84 2.16 40.75
N LYS A 774 -13.30 2.98 41.66
CA LYS A 774 -13.09 2.63 43.07
C LYS A 774 -12.40 1.27 43.22
N ALA A 775 -11.40 1.02 42.36
CA ALA A 775 -10.67 -0.23 42.32
C ALA A 775 -10.08 -0.54 43.71
N PRO A 776 -10.35 -1.71 44.31
CA PRO A 776 -9.81 -2.08 45.61
C PRO A 776 -8.28 -2.05 45.62
N GLU A 777 -7.67 -1.75 46.76
CA GLU A 777 -6.20 -1.63 46.87
C GLU A 777 -5.45 -2.88 46.40
N ALA A 778 -6.01 -4.07 46.67
CA ALA A 778 -5.45 -5.33 46.17
C ALA A 778 -5.46 -5.43 44.64
N GLU A 779 -6.51 -4.93 43.98
CA GLU A 779 -6.58 -4.87 42.51
C GLU A 779 -5.59 -3.83 41.97
N ARG A 780 -5.52 -2.64 42.60
CA ARG A 780 -4.54 -1.60 42.24
C ARG A 780 -3.11 -2.12 42.33
N ALA A 781 -2.75 -2.76 43.44
CA ALA A 781 -1.41 -3.33 43.64
C ALA A 781 -1.09 -4.40 42.60
N LYS A 782 -2.08 -5.23 42.22
CA LYS A 782 -1.93 -6.23 41.15
C LYS A 782 -1.70 -5.58 39.78
N LEU A 783 -2.53 -4.60 39.40
CA LEU A 783 -2.44 -3.90 38.12
C LEU A 783 -1.13 -3.11 37.98
N TRP A 784 -0.70 -2.45 39.06
CA TRP A 784 0.57 -1.73 39.06
C TRP A 784 1.78 -2.66 39.04
N ASN A 785 1.64 -3.90 39.51
CA ASN A 785 2.77 -4.81 39.74
C ASN A 785 3.93 -4.04 40.41
N LEU A 786 3.73 -3.59 41.65
CA LEU A 786 4.59 -2.62 42.36
C LEU A 786 6.09 -2.99 42.43
N ALA A 787 6.46 -4.23 42.06
CA ALA A 787 7.83 -4.66 41.84
C ALA A 787 8.49 -4.12 40.55
N ARG A 788 7.72 -3.45 39.69
CA ARG A 788 8.12 -2.89 38.39
C ARG A 788 7.84 -1.40 38.38
N LYS A 789 8.88 -0.59 38.19
CA LYS A 789 8.78 0.86 38.35
C LYS A 789 8.48 1.59 37.04
N ASN A 790 7.71 2.68 37.11
CA ASN A 790 7.58 3.65 36.02
C ASN A 790 8.74 4.67 36.09
N CYS A 791 9.96 4.20 35.85
CA CYS A 791 11.19 5.01 35.87
C CYS A 791 11.94 4.90 34.55
N LEU A 792 12.66 5.96 34.20
CA LEU A 792 13.58 5.91 33.05
C LEU A 792 14.62 4.81 33.29
N ASN A 793 15.04 4.15 32.22
CA ASN A 793 16.23 3.32 32.29
C ASN A 793 17.41 4.19 32.78
N PRO A 794 18.05 3.85 33.91
CA PRO A 794 19.08 4.69 34.52
C PRO A 794 20.35 4.78 33.67
N THR A 795 20.46 3.98 32.61
CA THR A 795 21.66 3.96 31.78
C THR A 795 21.62 5.08 30.73
N PRO A 796 22.59 6.02 30.72
CA PRO A 796 22.41 7.33 30.08
C PRO A 796 22.57 7.34 28.55
N ALA A 797 23.22 6.35 27.95
CA ALA A 797 23.44 6.33 26.50
C ALA A 797 22.28 5.65 25.75
N PRO A 798 21.83 6.19 24.60
CA PRO A 798 20.95 5.50 23.66
C PRO A 798 21.50 4.11 23.27
N ARG A 799 20.61 3.12 23.11
CA ARG A 799 20.94 1.69 23.04
C ARG A 799 19.85 0.89 22.36
N TYR A 800 20.17 -0.36 22.02
CA TYR A 800 19.17 -1.37 21.67
C TYR A 800 19.34 -2.63 22.50
N ARG A 801 18.22 -3.27 22.83
CA ARG A 801 18.19 -4.56 23.50
C ARG A 801 18.50 -5.71 22.54
N ALA A 802 19.42 -6.58 22.93
CA ALA A 802 19.58 -7.92 22.38
C ALA A 802 18.67 -8.90 23.14
N ARG A 803 17.55 -9.27 22.53
CA ARG A 803 16.58 -10.24 23.11
C ARG A 803 17.05 -11.69 22.91
N PRO A 804 16.56 -12.65 23.72
CA PRO A 804 16.61 -14.07 23.38
C PRO A 804 16.01 -14.35 22.00
N LEU A 805 16.64 -15.26 21.24
CA LEU A 805 16.29 -15.56 19.85
C LEU A 805 15.23 -16.66 19.69
N ASN A 806 14.45 -16.95 20.73
CA ASN A 806 13.37 -17.93 20.63
C ASN A 806 12.27 -17.46 19.66
N GLY A 807 11.95 -18.28 18.66
CA GLY A 807 11.03 -17.94 17.57
C GLY A 807 11.57 -16.96 16.53
N ILE A 808 12.89 -16.70 16.48
CA ILE A 808 13.52 -15.72 15.58
C ILE A 808 13.21 -15.95 14.09
N TRP A 809 12.95 -17.20 13.69
CA TRP A 809 12.57 -17.52 12.32
C TRP A 809 11.29 -16.79 11.90
N ALA A 810 10.35 -16.57 12.84
CA ALA A 810 9.05 -15.98 12.58
C ALA A 810 9.03 -14.44 12.65
N THR A 811 10.18 -13.77 12.71
CA THR A 811 10.27 -12.32 12.91
C THR A 811 10.94 -11.57 11.78
N ALA A 812 10.93 -12.11 10.56
CA ALA A 812 11.39 -11.36 9.40
C ALA A 812 10.42 -10.19 9.10
N PRO A 813 10.92 -9.03 8.63
CA PRO A 813 12.33 -8.72 8.39
C PRO A 813 13.08 -8.38 9.70
N TYR A 814 14.40 -8.48 9.67
CA TYR A 814 15.31 -8.38 10.81
C TYR A 814 15.85 -6.96 11.03
N LEU A 815 16.50 -6.81 12.19
CA LEU A 815 16.83 -5.53 12.86
C LEU A 815 15.58 -4.80 13.37
N HIS A 816 15.78 -3.85 14.30
CA HIS A 816 14.68 -3.14 14.92
C HIS A 816 13.83 -2.35 13.91
N ASN A 817 14.44 -1.88 12.81
CA ASN A 817 13.78 -1.15 11.75
C ASN A 817 13.32 -2.02 10.57
N GLY A 818 13.43 -3.36 10.65
CA GLY A 818 12.98 -4.25 9.58
C GLY A 818 13.73 -4.05 8.26
N SER A 819 14.99 -3.60 8.33
CA SER A 819 15.82 -3.22 7.18
C SER A 819 16.56 -4.38 6.52
N VAL A 820 16.51 -5.59 7.11
CA VAL A 820 17.22 -6.77 6.60
C VAL A 820 16.24 -7.91 6.32
N PRO A 821 16.07 -8.36 5.06
CA PRO A 821 14.94 -9.19 4.68
C PRO A 821 15.00 -10.66 5.14
N SER A 822 16.19 -11.22 5.39
CA SER A 822 16.34 -12.61 5.84
C SER A 822 17.54 -12.81 6.77
N LEU A 823 17.59 -13.91 7.53
CA LEU A 823 18.74 -14.23 8.39
C LEU A 823 20.03 -14.39 7.57
N TYR A 824 19.92 -14.96 6.37
CA TYR A 824 21.06 -15.04 5.45
C TYR A 824 21.67 -13.66 5.21
N TRP A 825 20.87 -12.66 4.86
CA TRP A 825 21.35 -11.29 4.64
C TRP A 825 21.86 -10.62 5.92
N LEU A 826 21.28 -10.93 7.08
CA LEU A 826 21.75 -10.41 8.37
C LEU A 826 23.18 -10.87 8.68
N LEU A 827 23.50 -12.13 8.36
CA LEU A 827 24.79 -12.78 8.59
C LEU A 827 25.84 -12.51 7.49
N LYS A 828 25.45 -11.77 6.44
CA LYS A 828 26.38 -11.26 5.42
C LYS A 828 27.01 -9.93 5.89
N PRO A 829 28.20 -9.59 5.36
CA PRO A 829 28.78 -8.27 5.53
C PRO A 829 27.75 -7.17 5.19
N GLN A 830 27.71 -6.12 6.01
CA GLN A 830 26.65 -5.11 5.91
C GLN A 830 26.62 -4.38 4.54
N ASN A 831 27.76 -4.29 3.85
CA ASN A 831 27.86 -3.70 2.51
C ASN A 831 27.30 -4.61 1.39
N GLU A 832 27.06 -5.89 1.67
CA GLU A 832 26.44 -6.85 0.75
C GLU A 832 24.92 -6.96 0.95
N ARG A 833 24.36 -6.33 1.99
CA ARG A 833 22.91 -6.36 2.26
C ARG A 833 22.11 -5.63 1.18
N PRO A 834 20.90 -6.10 0.82
CA PRO A 834 20.02 -5.37 -0.09
C PRO A 834 19.69 -3.98 0.48
N GLN A 835 20.04 -2.93 -0.26
CA GLN A 835 19.72 -1.55 0.15
C GLN A 835 18.29 -1.13 -0.20
N LYS A 836 17.64 -1.92 -1.09
CA LYS A 836 16.26 -1.71 -1.53
C LYS A 836 15.59 -3.06 -1.70
N PHE A 837 14.36 -3.20 -1.21
CA PHE A 837 13.55 -4.40 -1.40
C PHE A 837 12.07 -4.10 -1.17
N CYS A 838 11.21 -4.94 -1.75
CA CYS A 838 9.76 -4.75 -1.67
C CYS A 838 9.19 -5.44 -0.43
N MET A 839 8.27 -4.75 0.24
CA MET A 839 7.56 -5.13 1.44
C MET A 839 6.07 -5.32 1.11
N GLY A 840 5.45 -6.31 1.76
CA GLY A 840 4.07 -6.73 1.51
C GLY A 840 3.90 -8.20 1.84
N ARG A 841 2.78 -8.80 1.43
CA ARG A 841 2.56 -10.24 1.57
C ARG A 841 3.39 -10.99 0.53
N ARG A 842 4.55 -11.53 0.96
CA ARG A 842 5.51 -12.26 0.12
C ARG A 842 5.60 -13.73 0.52
N ASP A 843 6.03 -14.56 -0.44
CA ASP A 843 6.47 -15.91 -0.13
C ASP A 843 7.69 -15.86 0.79
N TYR A 844 7.60 -16.64 1.85
CA TYR A 844 8.68 -16.88 2.81
C TYR A 844 9.69 -17.85 2.21
N ASP A 845 10.97 -17.57 2.37
CA ASP A 845 12.05 -18.47 1.98
C ASP A 845 12.56 -19.24 3.20
N PRO A 846 12.29 -20.57 3.29
CA PRO A 846 12.74 -21.37 4.42
C PRO A 846 14.25 -21.64 4.43
N VAL A 847 14.95 -21.42 3.31
CA VAL A 847 16.39 -21.61 3.22
C VAL A 847 17.12 -20.41 3.80
N THR A 848 16.77 -19.21 3.35
CA THR A 848 17.39 -17.97 3.85
C THR A 848 16.74 -17.43 5.13
N VAL A 849 15.57 -17.99 5.51
CA VAL A 849 14.77 -17.67 6.70
C VAL A 849 14.37 -16.19 6.70
N GLY A 850 13.35 -15.87 5.90
CA GLY A 850 12.79 -14.52 5.76
C GLY A 850 12.15 -14.31 4.40
N PHE A 851 12.19 -13.09 3.87
CA PHE A 851 11.64 -12.80 2.55
C PHE A 851 12.61 -13.18 1.43
N ALA A 852 12.09 -13.87 0.41
CA ALA A 852 12.82 -14.10 -0.83
C ALA A 852 13.03 -12.75 -1.55
N VAL A 853 14.29 -12.31 -1.66
CA VAL A 853 14.66 -11.06 -2.34
C VAL A 853 15.49 -11.37 -3.55
N THR A 854 15.16 -10.76 -4.68
CA THR A 854 15.99 -10.78 -5.88
C THR A 854 16.56 -9.38 -6.11
N ALA A 855 17.80 -9.33 -6.60
CA ALA A 855 18.42 -8.05 -6.96
C ALA A 855 17.61 -7.37 -8.07
N ASP A 856 17.43 -6.05 -7.95
CA ASP A 856 16.76 -5.18 -8.93
C ASP A 856 15.28 -5.51 -9.22
N GLU A 857 14.58 -6.24 -8.34
CA GLU A 857 13.15 -6.51 -8.51
C GLU A 857 12.32 -5.23 -8.37
N PRO A 858 11.53 -4.85 -9.38
CA PRO A 858 10.58 -3.75 -9.25
C PRO A 858 9.39 -4.19 -8.40
N CYS A 859 9.01 -3.37 -7.42
CA CYS A 859 7.88 -3.68 -6.55
C CYS A 859 6.57 -3.76 -7.33
N LYS A 860 5.77 -4.77 -7.02
CA LYS A 860 4.44 -4.94 -7.61
C LYS A 860 3.52 -3.82 -7.12
N THR A 861 2.45 -3.58 -7.87
CA THR A 861 1.49 -2.53 -7.52
C THR A 861 0.94 -2.71 -6.11
N GLY A 862 1.18 -1.72 -5.25
CA GLY A 862 0.68 -1.65 -3.89
C GLY A 862 1.61 -2.21 -2.81
N GLU A 863 2.66 -2.93 -3.21
CA GLU A 863 3.81 -3.20 -2.33
C GLU A 863 4.52 -1.89 -1.98
N THR A 864 5.23 -1.88 -0.85
CA THR A 864 6.03 -0.75 -0.39
C THR A 864 7.50 -1.02 -0.68
N GLN A 865 8.24 -0.06 -1.23
CA GLN A 865 9.68 -0.23 -1.39
C GLN A 865 10.39 0.25 -0.12
N PHE A 866 10.96 -0.68 0.66
CA PHE A 866 11.98 -0.28 1.62
C PHE A 866 13.21 0.22 0.84
N SER A 867 13.76 1.35 1.26
CA SER A 867 14.97 1.91 0.67
C SER A 867 15.81 2.63 1.72
N MET A 868 17.11 2.30 1.76
CA MET A 868 18.10 3.01 2.56
C MET A 868 18.34 4.43 2.04
N THR A 869 18.10 4.68 0.73
CA THR A 869 18.35 5.97 0.08
C THR A 869 17.11 6.53 -0.61
N GLY A 870 16.93 7.84 -0.54
CA GLY A 870 15.84 8.55 -1.19
C GLY A 870 16.04 8.67 -2.70
N PRO A 871 15.06 9.22 -3.44
CA PRO A 871 15.20 9.52 -4.87
C PRO A 871 16.35 10.49 -5.20
N ASP A 872 16.80 11.27 -4.23
CA ASP A 872 17.94 12.20 -4.32
C ASP A 872 19.29 11.51 -3.99
N GLY A 873 19.28 10.21 -3.71
CA GLY A 873 20.46 9.42 -3.35
C GLY A 873 20.93 9.59 -1.91
N LYS A 874 20.25 10.40 -1.08
CA LYS A 874 20.63 10.63 0.32
C LYS A 874 20.07 9.54 1.24
N PRO A 875 20.71 9.25 2.38
CA PRO A 875 20.15 8.34 3.38
C PRO A 875 18.75 8.77 3.83
N VAL A 876 17.83 7.81 3.89
CA VAL A 876 16.50 7.98 4.47
C VAL A 876 16.61 7.77 5.97
N GLN A 877 16.01 8.68 6.74
CA GLN A 877 15.94 8.60 8.19
C GLN A 877 15.23 7.30 8.62
N GLY A 878 15.74 6.59 9.62
CA GLY A 878 15.10 5.38 10.13
C GLY A 878 15.32 4.12 9.28
N ASN A 879 15.99 4.23 8.13
CA ASN A 879 16.14 3.14 7.15
C ASN A 879 17.60 2.66 6.96
N SER A 880 18.51 2.97 7.88
CA SER A 880 19.86 2.41 7.80
C SER A 880 19.84 0.88 7.88
N VAL A 881 20.60 0.23 7.00
CA VAL A 881 20.82 -1.24 6.98
C VAL A 881 22.10 -1.65 7.71
N LEU A 882 22.79 -0.70 8.35
CA LEU A 882 24.12 -0.88 8.93
C LEU A 882 24.08 -1.52 10.33
N GLY A 883 25.25 -1.88 10.85
CA GLY A 883 25.41 -2.40 12.20
C GLY A 883 25.09 -3.89 12.34
N HIS A 884 25.27 -4.41 13.55
CA HIS A 884 25.11 -5.85 13.84
C HIS A 884 25.84 -6.72 12.79
N SER A 885 27.11 -6.41 12.52
CA SER A 885 27.87 -7.01 11.42
C SER A 885 28.85 -8.10 11.87
N PHE A 886 29.08 -9.08 11.01
CA PHE A 886 30.00 -10.21 11.22
C PHE A 886 31.16 -10.11 10.21
N GLU A 887 32.06 -9.17 10.46
CA GLU A 887 33.12 -8.76 9.53
C GLU A 887 34.51 -8.71 10.16
N ARG A 888 34.65 -9.05 11.45
CA ARG A 888 35.95 -8.96 12.13
C ARG A 888 36.87 -10.06 11.63
N LYS A 889 38.04 -9.68 11.12
CA LYS A 889 39.09 -10.62 10.69
C LYS A 889 39.94 -11.08 11.88
N GLU A 890 40.62 -12.20 11.71
CA GLU A 890 41.57 -12.69 12.71
C GLU A 890 42.68 -11.65 12.93
N GLY A 891 43.01 -11.37 14.19
CA GLY A 891 43.98 -10.34 14.59
C GLY A 891 43.46 -8.89 14.51
N GLU A 892 42.26 -8.65 13.97
CA GLU A 892 41.66 -7.31 13.91
C GLU A 892 41.09 -6.90 15.28
N PRO A 893 41.35 -5.66 15.76
CA PRO A 893 40.72 -5.15 16.97
C PRO A 893 39.19 -5.06 16.79
N LYS A 894 38.46 -5.04 17.91
CA LYS A 894 37.02 -4.73 17.87
C LYS A 894 36.81 -3.32 17.33
N ARG A 895 35.77 -3.12 16.51
CA ARG A 895 35.36 -1.81 15.99
C ARG A 895 33.84 -1.68 15.99
N ASP A 896 33.38 -0.44 16.11
CA ASP A 896 31.96 -0.08 16.12
C ASP A 896 31.20 -0.72 14.93
N GLY A 897 30.05 -1.30 15.21
CA GLY A 897 29.15 -1.94 14.24
C GLY A 897 29.48 -3.40 13.90
N VAL A 898 30.64 -3.91 14.33
CA VAL A 898 31.08 -5.28 14.06
C VAL A 898 31.06 -6.09 15.35
N ILE A 899 30.05 -6.95 15.49
CA ILE A 899 29.76 -7.70 16.73
C ILE A 899 30.39 -9.10 16.76
N GLY A 900 30.79 -9.64 15.60
CA GLY A 900 31.31 -11.00 15.49
C GLY A 900 32.38 -11.15 14.42
N ARG A 901 33.06 -12.31 14.42
CA ARG A 901 34.03 -12.64 13.39
C ARG A 901 33.34 -12.91 12.05
N MET A 902 34.09 -12.75 10.97
CA MET A 902 33.63 -13.17 9.66
C MET A 902 33.38 -14.70 9.64
N PHE A 903 32.29 -15.11 9.00
CA PHE A 903 32.02 -16.51 8.71
C PHE A 903 33.02 -17.05 7.68
N ARG A 904 33.45 -18.30 7.84
CA ARG A 904 34.43 -18.97 6.97
C ARG A 904 33.94 -19.11 5.54
N ASP A 905 32.69 -19.53 5.40
CA ASP A 905 31.98 -19.71 4.14
C ASP A 905 30.46 -19.65 4.37
N ASP A 906 29.67 -19.84 3.31
CA ASP A 906 28.21 -19.89 3.42
C ASP A 906 27.70 -21.13 4.16
N ASN A 907 28.46 -22.24 4.17
CA ASN A 907 28.04 -23.43 4.92
C ASN A 907 28.00 -23.16 6.42
N GLU A 908 28.99 -22.44 6.96
CA GLU A 908 29.00 -22.03 8.36
C GLU A 908 27.82 -21.10 8.71
N ARG A 909 27.42 -20.21 7.78
CA ARG A 909 26.21 -19.38 7.94
C ARG A 909 24.95 -20.24 7.99
N TYR A 910 24.81 -21.17 7.05
CA TYR A 910 23.65 -22.06 7.00
C TYR A 910 23.59 -23.03 8.18
N ASP A 911 24.72 -23.45 8.74
CA ASP A 911 24.76 -24.22 9.99
C ASP A 911 24.14 -23.40 11.13
N LEU A 912 24.53 -22.12 11.29
CA LEU A 912 23.92 -21.22 12.27
C LEU A 912 22.43 -21.01 12.01
N ILE A 913 22.03 -20.72 10.76
CA ILE A 913 20.62 -20.52 10.38
C ILE A 913 19.79 -21.76 10.73
N GLU A 914 20.31 -22.96 10.47
CA GLU A 914 19.60 -24.19 10.78
C GLU A 914 19.37 -24.36 12.29
N TYR A 915 20.35 -23.98 13.12
CA TYR A 915 20.17 -23.93 14.57
C TYR A 915 19.14 -22.86 14.98
N LEU A 916 19.16 -21.67 14.38
CA LEU A 916 18.21 -20.59 14.67
C LEU A 916 16.75 -20.97 14.35
N LYS A 917 16.51 -21.87 13.38
CA LYS A 917 15.17 -22.44 13.15
C LYS A 917 14.66 -23.26 14.33
N THR A 918 15.56 -23.83 15.14
CA THR A 918 15.19 -24.69 16.27
C THR A 918 14.89 -23.94 17.57
N LEU A 919 15.16 -22.63 17.60
CA LEU A 919 15.02 -21.77 18.79
C LEU A 919 13.60 -21.26 19.04
#